data_AF-A0A7H4MNG3-F1
#
_entry.id   AF-A0A7H4MNG3-F1
#
_cell.length_a   1.000
_cell.length_b   1.000
_cell.length_c   1.000
_cell.angle_alpha   90.00
_cell.angle_beta   90.00
_cell.angle_gamma   90.00
#
_symmetry.space_group_name_H-M   'P 1'
#
loop_
_entity.id
_entity.type
_entity.pdbx_description
1 polymer ?
#
loop_
_entity_poly.entity_id
_entity_poly.type
_entity_poly.pdbx_seq_one_letter_code
_entity_poly.pdbx_strand_id
1 'polypeptide(L)'
;MSGNMKTMDGNTAAAWISYAFTDVAAIYPITPSTPMAENVDEWAAKGKKNLFGQPVRLMEMQSEAGAAGAVHGALQAGALTTTYTASQGLLLMIPNLYKIAGELLPGVFHVSARALATNSLNIFGDHQDVMAVRQTGCAMLVENNVQQVMDLSAVAHLAAIAGRIPFINFFDGFRTSHEIQKIEVLAYEQLATLLDRPALERFRRQALHPDHPVIRGTAQNPDIYFQEREAGNRFYLALPDLVESYMAKITALTGREYHLFNYHGAPDAERVIIAMGSVCDTVQEVVETLNAAGEKVGLLSVHLYRPFSLAHFFAQLPASVQRIAVLDRTKEPGAQAEPLCLDVKNAFYQRDDAPLIVGGRYALGGKDVLPNDIAAVFDNLRQPLPKDGFTLGIVDDVTFTSLPARQEPLAVSHAGITACKFWGMGSDGTVGANKSAIKIIGDNTPLYAQAYFSYDSKKSGGITVSHLRFGDRPITSPYLIHRADFIACSQQSYVDRYDLLEGLKPGGTFLLNCSWSEAELEQHLPVGVRRYLAQEKIDFYTLNAVDIARELGLGGRFNMLMQAAFFKLTAIIDPQTAADYLKQAVEKSYGSKGASVIEMNQRAIELGMAALHRVTVPAHWATLEAPAPQASTLMPDFIRDILQPMNRQRGDLLPVSAFAGMEDGTFPSGTAAWEKRGIALEVPVWQPDGCTQCNQCAFVCPHAAIRPALLNAEEQDTAPAGLLSKPAQGAKDYHYHLAISPLDCSGCGNCVESCPSRGKALQMVSLDSQRAMAPVWDYALGLAPKDNPFRKTTVKGSQFETPLLEFSGACAGCGETPYARLITQLFGDRMLIANATGCSSIWGASAPSMPYTTNHRGHGPAWANSLFEDNAEFGLGMMLGGQAIRQQIAEELTAALALPVSDALHAAMRQWLAQQDEGEGTRERADRLSALLAAEKEGVPLLEQLWQNRDYFVRRSQWIFGGDGWAYDIGFGGLDHVLASGEDVNILVF
;
A
#
# COMPACT_ATOMS: atom_id res chain seq x y z
N MET A 1 10.37 29.06 26.82
CA MET A 1 11.57 28.19 26.77
C MET A 1 11.52 27.48 25.44
N SER A 2 12.56 27.56 24.61
CA SER A 2 12.57 26.83 23.33
C SER A 2 12.69 25.33 23.61
N GLY A 3 11.62 24.58 23.35
CA GLY A 3 11.58 23.13 23.56
C GLY A 3 12.59 22.35 22.72
N ASN A 4 12.78 21.08 23.05
CA ASN A 4 13.68 20.18 22.33
C ASN A 4 13.06 19.79 20.98
N MET A 5 13.48 20.41 19.89
CA MET A 5 12.97 20.14 18.55
C MET A 5 13.65 18.92 17.92
N LYS A 6 12.88 18.04 17.27
CA LYS A 6 13.41 16.91 16.49
C LYS A 6 12.56 16.62 15.26
N THR A 7 13.21 16.08 14.24
CA THR A 7 12.55 15.62 13.01
C THR A 7 12.20 14.13 13.08
N MET A 8 10.91 13.79 13.16
CA MET A 8 10.44 12.40 13.23
C MET A 8 9.03 12.23 12.61
N ASP A 9 8.60 10.98 12.44
CA ASP A 9 7.25 10.67 11.95
C ASP A 9 6.25 10.39 13.09
N GLY A 10 4.96 10.32 12.74
CA GLY A 10 3.88 10.04 13.69
C GLY A 10 4.07 8.73 14.45
N ASN A 11 4.51 7.65 13.78
CA ASN A 11 4.80 6.39 14.45
C ASN A 11 5.90 6.54 15.52
N THR A 12 6.99 7.24 15.20
CA THR A 12 8.08 7.48 16.16
C THR A 12 7.62 8.35 17.33
N ALA A 13 6.77 9.36 17.08
CA ALA A 13 6.19 10.20 18.11
C ALA A 13 5.27 9.40 19.07
N ALA A 14 4.37 8.58 18.53
CA ALA A 14 3.48 7.72 19.31
C ALA A 14 4.28 6.71 20.14
N ALA A 15 5.28 6.06 19.52
CA ALA A 15 6.17 5.13 20.21
C ALA A 15 6.94 5.84 21.34
N TRP A 16 7.44 7.06 21.11
CA TRP A 16 8.17 7.84 22.12
C TRP A 16 7.35 8.05 23.39
N ILE A 17 6.10 8.48 23.23
CA ILE A 17 5.18 8.71 24.34
C ILE A 17 4.72 7.40 24.98
N SER A 18 4.31 6.42 24.16
CA SER A 18 3.87 5.11 24.63
C SER A 18 4.93 4.43 25.49
N TYR A 19 6.19 4.47 25.07
CA TYR A 19 7.31 3.89 25.81
C TYR A 19 7.47 4.47 27.22
N ALA A 20 7.12 5.74 27.44
CA ALA A 20 7.24 6.39 28.75
C ALA A 20 6.33 5.72 29.80
N PHE A 21 5.10 5.37 29.43
CA PHE A 21 4.05 4.90 30.35
C PHE A 21 3.90 3.39 30.40
N THR A 22 4.70 2.64 29.64
CA THR A 22 4.46 1.22 29.38
C THR A 22 5.42 0.33 30.16
N ASP A 23 4.88 -0.68 30.86
CA ASP A 23 5.63 -1.80 31.44
C ASP A 23 5.82 -2.92 30.39
N VAL A 24 4.74 -3.28 29.67
CA VAL A 24 4.69 -4.37 28.69
C VAL A 24 4.10 -3.90 27.35
N ALA A 25 4.66 -4.35 26.23
CA ALA A 25 4.07 -4.17 24.90
C ALA A 25 3.87 -5.54 24.24
N ALA A 26 2.62 -5.94 24.00
CA ALA A 26 2.31 -7.14 23.23
C ALA A 26 1.92 -6.74 21.81
N ILE A 27 2.59 -7.26 20.79
CA ILE A 27 2.55 -6.72 19.42
C ILE A 27 2.36 -7.82 18.37
N TYR A 28 1.93 -7.41 17.18
CA TYR A 28 2.02 -8.18 15.93
C TYR A 28 2.22 -7.19 14.78
N PRO A 29 3.07 -7.48 13.78
CA PRO A 29 3.41 -6.52 12.74
C PRO A 29 2.30 -6.39 11.69
N ILE A 30 1.76 -5.18 11.52
CA ILE A 30 0.85 -4.84 10.43
C ILE A 30 1.14 -3.43 9.90
N THR A 31 1.23 -3.27 8.58
CA THR A 31 1.40 -1.94 7.98
C THR A 31 0.13 -1.11 8.16
N PRO A 32 0.20 0.19 8.53
CA PRO A 32 1.39 1.03 8.74
C PRO A 32 1.81 1.19 10.21
N SER A 33 1.42 0.30 11.13
CA SER A 33 1.72 0.42 12.58
C SER A 33 3.05 -0.21 13.00
N THR A 34 3.59 -1.17 12.22
CA THR A 34 4.85 -1.89 12.50
C THR A 34 6.00 -0.99 12.99
N PRO A 35 6.27 0.20 12.40
CA PRO A 35 7.39 1.04 12.84
C PRO A 35 7.29 1.49 14.31
N MET A 36 6.11 1.52 14.93
CA MET A 36 5.98 1.82 16.35
C MET A 36 6.61 0.71 17.21
N ALA A 37 6.29 -0.55 16.91
CA ALA A 37 6.82 -1.70 17.63
C ALA A 37 8.34 -1.83 17.45
N GLU A 38 8.83 -1.62 16.23
CA GLU A 38 10.28 -1.65 15.91
C GLU A 38 11.07 -0.60 16.70
N ASN A 39 10.56 0.64 16.79
CA ASN A 39 11.19 1.70 17.58
C ASN A 39 11.25 1.33 19.07
N VAL A 40 10.16 0.78 19.62
CA VAL A 40 10.11 0.35 21.02
C VAL A 40 11.09 -0.79 21.29
N ASP A 41 11.16 -1.78 20.41
CA ASP A 41 12.10 -2.89 20.52
C ASP A 41 13.55 -2.39 20.48
N GLU A 42 13.89 -1.54 19.50
CA GLU A 42 15.23 -0.98 19.36
C GLU A 42 15.65 -0.18 20.60
N TRP A 43 14.75 0.62 21.16
CA TRP A 43 15.04 1.40 22.37
C TRP A 43 15.15 0.53 23.62
N ALA A 44 14.32 -0.51 23.75
CA ALA A 44 14.42 -1.47 24.84
C ALA A 44 15.74 -2.24 24.79
N ALA A 45 16.16 -2.70 23.62
CA ALA A 45 17.46 -3.35 23.41
C ALA A 45 18.65 -2.45 23.75
N LYS A 46 18.51 -1.13 23.53
CA LYS A 46 19.50 -0.10 23.94
C LYS A 46 19.42 0.29 25.41
N GLY A 47 18.52 -0.31 26.19
CA GLY A 47 18.38 -0.07 27.62
C GLY A 47 17.72 1.28 27.98
N LYS A 48 17.00 1.91 27.05
CA LYS A 48 16.16 3.10 27.35
C LYS A 48 15.23 2.73 28.51
N LYS A 49 14.95 3.69 29.40
CA LYS A 49 14.09 3.48 30.56
C LYS A 49 12.78 4.24 30.39
N ASN A 50 11.68 3.58 30.75
CA ASN A 50 10.36 4.19 30.94
C ASN A 50 10.33 5.02 32.25
N LEU A 51 9.17 5.59 32.58
CA LEU A 51 8.98 6.38 33.81
C LEU A 51 9.14 5.58 35.11
N PHE A 52 9.23 4.25 35.02
CA PHE A 52 9.38 3.33 36.15
C PHE A 52 10.82 2.80 36.28
N GLY A 53 11.75 3.34 35.48
CA GLY A 53 13.18 2.98 35.56
C GLY A 53 13.53 1.64 34.90
N GLN A 54 12.65 1.11 34.04
CA GLN A 54 12.82 -0.19 33.39
C GLN A 54 12.70 -0.06 31.85
N PRO A 55 13.38 -0.91 31.06
CA PRO A 55 13.08 -1.04 29.65
C PRO A 55 11.69 -1.67 29.48
N VAL A 56 10.95 -1.26 28.44
CA VAL A 56 9.68 -1.89 28.07
C VAL A 56 9.92 -3.37 27.75
N ARG A 57 9.08 -4.26 28.28
CA ARG A 57 9.10 -5.68 27.91
C ARG A 57 8.20 -5.91 26.70
N LEU A 58 8.82 -6.05 25.53
CA LEU A 58 8.12 -6.34 24.29
C LEU A 58 7.97 -7.86 24.07
N MET A 59 6.82 -8.27 23.54
CA MET A 59 6.55 -9.66 23.12
C MET A 59 5.74 -9.65 21.83
N GLU A 60 6.28 -10.30 20.79
CA GLU A 60 5.55 -10.61 19.57
C GLU A 60 4.66 -11.84 19.78
N MET A 61 3.40 -11.74 19.38
CA MET A 61 2.44 -12.84 19.45
C MET A 61 2.27 -13.48 18.07
N GLN A 62 1.47 -14.54 17.95
CA GLN A 62 1.19 -15.21 16.67
C GLN A 62 0.20 -14.44 15.77
N SER A 63 -0.58 -13.52 16.36
CA SER A 63 -1.54 -12.66 15.68
C SER A 63 -1.97 -11.51 16.58
N GLU A 64 -2.68 -10.51 16.04
CA GLU A 64 -3.26 -9.43 16.83
C GLU A 64 -4.32 -9.93 17.83
N ALA A 65 -5.03 -11.03 17.54
CA ALA A 65 -5.92 -11.65 18.51
C ALA A 65 -5.15 -12.14 19.74
N GLY A 66 -3.99 -12.78 19.51
CA GLY A 66 -3.06 -13.19 20.57
C GLY A 66 -2.47 -11.99 21.32
N ALA A 67 -2.08 -10.93 20.60
CA ALA A 67 -1.60 -9.68 21.18
C ALA A 67 -2.66 -9.04 22.09
N ALA A 68 -3.92 -8.95 21.66
CA ALA A 68 -5.00 -8.38 22.47
C ALA A 68 -5.27 -9.20 23.75
N GLY A 69 -5.21 -10.53 23.66
CA GLY A 69 -5.31 -11.41 24.83
C GLY A 69 -4.13 -11.25 25.80
N ALA A 70 -2.92 -11.09 25.28
CA ALA A 70 -1.72 -10.81 26.09
C ALA A 70 -1.80 -9.43 26.75
N VAL A 71 -2.31 -8.40 26.06
CA VAL A 71 -2.61 -7.08 26.64
C VAL A 71 -3.60 -7.21 27.80
N HIS A 72 -4.70 -7.94 27.58
CA HIS A 72 -5.71 -8.17 28.63
C HIS A 72 -5.11 -8.85 29.86
N GLY A 73 -4.35 -9.93 29.67
CA GLY A 73 -3.69 -10.64 30.76
C GLY A 73 -2.66 -9.81 31.53
N ALA A 74 -1.83 -9.03 30.82
CA ALA A 74 -0.82 -8.17 31.44
C ALA A 74 -1.46 -7.03 32.27
N LEU A 75 -2.54 -6.42 31.77
CA LEU A 75 -3.32 -5.43 32.52
C LEU A 75 -3.96 -6.05 33.78
N GLN A 76 -4.51 -7.26 33.68
CA GLN A 76 -5.06 -7.98 34.84
C GLN A 76 -4.01 -8.26 35.91
N ALA A 77 -2.75 -8.47 35.51
CA ALA A 77 -1.61 -8.65 36.41
C ALA A 77 -1.02 -7.34 36.95
N GLY A 78 -1.59 -6.18 36.62
CA GLY A 78 -1.18 -4.88 37.16
C GLY A 78 -0.02 -4.21 36.42
N ALA A 79 0.34 -4.69 35.22
CA ALA A 79 1.33 -4.04 34.37
C ALA A 79 0.65 -3.07 33.40
N LEU A 80 1.12 -1.83 33.30
CA LEU A 80 0.62 -0.90 32.28
C LEU A 80 1.04 -1.42 30.91
N THR A 81 0.07 -1.66 30.04
CA THR A 81 0.31 -2.39 28.80
C THR A 81 -0.25 -1.65 27.59
N THR A 82 0.55 -1.59 26.52
CA THR A 82 0.22 -0.97 25.24
C THR A 82 0.26 -2.00 24.11
N THR A 83 -0.33 -1.67 22.97
CA THR A 83 -0.09 -2.37 21.70
C THR A 83 -0.15 -1.39 20.52
N TYR A 84 0.26 -1.85 19.34
CA TYR A 84 0.34 -1.10 18.09
C TYR A 84 -0.33 -1.92 16.98
N THR A 85 -1.36 -1.39 16.32
CA THR A 85 -2.14 -2.15 15.31
C THR A 85 -2.81 -1.23 14.29
N ALA A 86 -3.47 -1.81 13.29
CA ALA A 86 -4.25 -1.12 12.26
C ALA A 86 -5.18 -2.12 11.54
N SER A 87 -6.21 -1.64 10.84
CA SER A 87 -6.98 -2.42 9.85
C SER A 87 -7.47 -3.78 10.38
N GLN A 88 -7.18 -4.86 9.65
CA GLN A 88 -7.52 -6.24 9.98
C GLN A 88 -7.05 -6.63 11.38
N GLY A 89 -5.85 -6.19 11.76
CA GLY A 89 -5.29 -6.44 13.08
C GLY A 89 -6.17 -5.89 14.19
N LEU A 90 -6.70 -4.67 14.04
CA LEU A 90 -7.62 -4.08 15.00
C LEU A 90 -8.95 -4.86 15.09
N LEU A 91 -9.47 -5.39 13.97
CA LEU A 91 -10.67 -6.24 13.98
C LEU A 91 -10.46 -7.50 14.81
N LEU A 92 -9.29 -8.14 14.71
CA LEU A 92 -8.94 -9.32 15.50
C LEU A 92 -8.84 -9.01 17.02
N MET A 93 -8.65 -7.75 17.40
CA MET A 93 -8.63 -7.33 18.80
C MET A 93 -10.01 -7.11 19.42
N ILE A 94 -11.07 -6.95 18.61
CA ILE A 94 -12.43 -6.57 19.07
C ILE A 94 -12.93 -7.37 20.26
N PRO A 95 -12.84 -8.73 20.28
CA PRO A 95 -13.35 -9.51 21.41
C PRO A 95 -12.70 -9.13 22.75
N ASN A 96 -11.39 -8.87 22.74
CA ASN A 96 -10.64 -8.47 23.93
C ASN A 96 -10.85 -7.00 24.30
N LEU A 97 -11.09 -6.11 23.33
CA LEU A 97 -11.42 -4.71 23.62
C LEU A 97 -12.66 -4.59 24.53
N TYR A 98 -13.72 -5.37 24.26
CA TYR A 98 -14.89 -5.43 25.14
C TYR A 98 -14.55 -5.88 26.57
N LYS A 99 -13.65 -6.85 26.70
CA LYS A 99 -13.23 -7.38 28.02
C LYS A 99 -12.40 -6.34 28.78
N ILE A 100 -11.43 -5.73 28.12
CA ILE A 100 -10.55 -4.71 28.71
C ILE A 100 -11.37 -3.49 29.16
N ALA A 101 -12.31 -3.02 28.33
CA ALA A 101 -13.21 -1.91 28.67
C ALA A 101 -14.20 -2.30 29.79
N GLY A 102 -14.86 -3.46 29.68
CA GLY A 102 -15.83 -3.92 30.67
C GLY A 102 -15.22 -4.17 32.06
N GLU A 103 -13.93 -4.49 32.12
CA GLU A 103 -13.20 -4.70 33.38
C GLU A 103 -12.47 -3.43 33.88
N LEU A 104 -12.66 -2.30 33.18
CA LEU A 104 -12.12 -0.98 33.53
C LEU A 104 -10.59 -1.02 33.73
N LEU A 105 -9.89 -1.48 32.69
CA LEU A 105 -8.44 -1.64 32.66
C LEU A 105 -7.78 -0.52 31.83
N PRO A 106 -6.70 0.11 32.34
CA PRO A 106 -6.10 1.31 31.74
C PRO A 106 -5.13 1.00 30.58
N GLY A 107 -5.59 0.26 29.56
CA GLY A 107 -4.79 -0.03 28.36
C GLY A 107 -4.86 1.09 27.32
N VAL A 108 -3.79 1.26 26.53
CA VAL A 108 -3.77 2.20 25.39
C VAL A 108 -3.35 1.46 24.12
N PHE A 109 -4.18 1.55 23.10
CA PHE A 109 -4.00 0.93 21.79
C PHE A 109 -3.67 2.04 20.82
N HIS A 110 -2.43 2.06 20.31
CA HIS A 110 -1.99 3.04 19.33
C HIS A 110 -2.29 2.51 17.93
N VAL A 111 -3.12 3.22 17.18
CA VAL A 111 -3.64 2.77 15.89
C VAL A 111 -3.28 3.75 14.79
N SER A 112 -2.52 3.28 13.80
CA SER A 112 -2.33 4.02 12.56
C SER A 112 -3.46 3.67 11.59
N ALA A 113 -4.59 4.38 11.73
CA ALA A 113 -5.88 4.05 11.14
C ALA A 113 -5.79 3.79 9.63
N ARG A 114 -6.29 2.64 9.20
CA ARG A 114 -6.10 2.07 7.86
C ARG A 114 -7.41 1.45 7.34
N ALA A 115 -7.58 1.53 6.02
CA ALA A 115 -8.65 0.87 5.28
C ALA A 115 -8.80 -0.62 5.62
N LEU A 116 -10.04 -1.09 5.67
CA LEU A 116 -10.36 -2.51 5.75
C LEU A 116 -10.35 -3.15 4.36
N ALA A 117 -9.91 -4.40 4.28
CA ALA A 117 -10.07 -5.23 3.10
C ALA A 117 -11.55 -5.53 2.89
N THR A 118 -12.09 -5.14 1.73
CA THR A 118 -13.51 -5.34 1.36
C THR A 118 -13.60 -6.08 0.04
N ASN A 119 -13.84 -5.39 -1.08
CA ASN A 119 -13.68 -5.95 -2.43
C ASN A 119 -12.20 -5.99 -2.85
N SER A 120 -11.33 -5.31 -2.13
CA SER A 120 -9.88 -5.27 -2.32
C SER A 120 -9.17 -4.95 -1.01
N LEU A 121 -7.90 -5.33 -0.90
CA LEU A 121 -7.02 -4.91 0.19
C LEU A 121 -6.41 -3.53 -0.11
N ASN A 122 -6.38 -2.67 0.91
CA ASN A 122 -5.70 -1.37 0.84
C ASN A 122 -4.85 -1.17 2.11
N ILE A 123 -3.58 -0.76 1.94
CA ILE A 123 -2.64 -0.54 3.06
C ILE A 123 -2.69 0.88 3.62
N PHE A 124 -3.34 1.81 2.92
CA PHE A 124 -3.32 3.23 3.19
C PHE A 124 -4.43 3.68 4.16
N GLY A 125 -4.28 4.91 4.65
CA GLY A 125 -5.06 5.43 5.77
C GLY A 125 -6.49 5.86 5.44
N ASP A 126 -7.42 5.35 6.23
CA ASP A 126 -8.76 5.88 6.47
C ASP A 126 -9.24 5.40 7.85
N HIS A 127 -10.48 5.70 8.25
CA HIS A 127 -11.01 5.40 9.59
C HIS A 127 -11.91 4.16 9.65
N GLN A 128 -11.95 3.32 8.61
CA GLN A 128 -12.84 2.15 8.61
C GLN A 128 -12.59 1.21 9.80
N ASP A 129 -11.33 1.01 10.17
CA ASP A 129 -10.92 0.15 11.28
C ASP A 129 -11.33 0.70 12.65
N VAL A 130 -11.01 1.95 12.94
CA VAL A 130 -11.35 2.59 14.22
C VAL A 130 -12.86 2.78 14.36
N MET A 131 -13.59 3.02 13.26
CA MET A 131 -15.04 3.10 13.28
C MET A 131 -15.70 1.73 13.51
N ALA A 132 -15.05 0.63 13.15
CA ALA A 132 -15.51 -0.73 13.42
C ALA A 132 -15.41 -1.14 14.90
N VAL A 133 -14.70 -0.37 15.73
CA VAL A 133 -14.53 -0.65 17.17
C VAL A 133 -15.18 0.39 18.09
N ARG A 134 -15.92 1.37 17.55
CA ARG A 134 -16.52 2.48 18.31
C ARG A 134 -17.50 2.07 19.41
N GLN A 135 -18.03 0.86 19.34
CA GLN A 135 -19.01 0.27 20.25
C GLN A 135 -18.38 -0.57 21.39
N THR A 136 -17.07 -0.82 21.34
CA THR A 136 -16.37 -1.72 22.30
C THR A 136 -16.36 -1.21 23.73
N GLY A 137 -16.61 0.10 23.92
CA GLY A 137 -16.50 0.79 25.20
C GLY A 137 -15.12 1.37 25.46
N CYS A 138 -14.15 1.26 24.54
CA CYS A 138 -12.94 2.05 24.63
C CYS A 138 -13.24 3.54 24.36
N ALA A 139 -12.51 4.42 25.03
CA ALA A 139 -12.43 5.82 24.62
C ALA A 139 -11.67 5.91 23.28
N MET A 140 -11.96 6.93 22.48
CA MET A 140 -11.34 7.13 21.17
C MET A 140 -10.82 8.55 21.07
N LEU A 141 -9.49 8.68 20.98
CA LEU A 141 -8.78 9.95 20.87
C LEU A 141 -8.06 10.01 19.52
N VAL A 142 -8.25 11.09 18.77
CA VAL A 142 -7.70 11.29 17.43
C VAL A 142 -6.74 12.47 17.37
N GLU A 143 -5.66 12.28 16.62
CA GLU A 143 -4.56 13.23 16.44
C GLU A 143 -4.45 13.63 14.96
N ASN A 144 -4.45 14.94 14.69
CA ASN A 144 -4.50 15.44 13.31
C ASN A 144 -3.13 15.40 12.62
N ASN A 145 -2.04 15.63 13.36
CA ASN A 145 -0.68 15.69 12.81
C ASN A 145 0.38 15.18 13.78
N VAL A 146 1.63 15.10 13.32
CA VAL A 146 2.75 14.49 14.07
C VAL A 146 3.00 15.19 15.41
N GLN A 147 2.85 16.52 15.48
CA GLN A 147 2.97 17.26 16.74
C GLN A 147 1.86 16.87 17.72
N GLN A 148 0.61 16.76 17.24
CA GLN A 148 -0.50 16.32 18.08
C GLN A 148 -0.35 14.87 18.53
N VAL A 149 0.26 13.99 17.71
CA VAL A 149 0.62 12.63 18.14
C VAL A 149 1.55 12.68 19.36
N MET A 150 2.58 13.54 19.36
CA MET A 150 3.46 13.72 20.53
C MET A 150 2.70 14.24 21.76
N ASP A 151 1.73 15.14 21.57
CA ASP A 151 1.07 15.84 22.68
C ASP A 151 -0.11 15.06 23.28
N LEU A 152 -1.01 14.55 22.43
CA LEU A 152 -2.28 13.95 22.85
C LEU A 152 -2.15 12.46 23.17
N SER A 153 -1.16 11.75 22.63
CA SER A 153 -0.85 10.38 23.05
C SER A 153 -0.56 10.32 24.56
N ALA A 154 0.00 11.39 25.14
CA ALA A 154 0.26 11.48 26.57
C ALA A 154 -1.07 11.62 27.33
N VAL A 155 -2.02 12.39 26.80
CA VAL A 155 -3.37 12.52 27.36
C VAL A 155 -4.06 11.16 27.41
N ALA A 156 -3.99 10.35 26.35
CA ALA A 156 -4.59 9.02 26.33
C ALA A 156 -4.06 8.12 27.47
N HIS A 157 -2.74 8.05 27.65
CA HIS A 157 -2.12 7.27 28.75
C HIS A 157 -2.49 7.80 30.14
N LEU A 158 -2.40 9.12 30.34
CA LEU A 158 -2.69 9.74 31.63
C LEU A 158 -4.18 9.59 32.01
N ALA A 159 -5.09 9.81 31.06
CA ALA A 159 -6.53 9.68 31.25
C ALA A 159 -6.95 8.21 31.43
N ALA A 160 -6.32 7.26 30.72
CA ALA A 160 -6.57 5.83 30.92
C ALA A 160 -6.24 5.40 32.36
N ILE A 161 -5.06 5.79 32.86
CA ILE A 161 -4.61 5.46 34.23
C ILE A 161 -5.54 6.07 35.29
N ALA A 162 -5.87 7.36 35.15
CA ALA A 162 -6.71 8.07 36.12
C ALA A 162 -8.19 7.64 36.05
N GLY A 163 -8.73 7.48 34.84
CA GLY A 163 -10.15 7.24 34.57
C GLY A 163 -10.54 5.76 34.47
N ARG A 164 -9.56 4.85 34.37
CA ARG A 164 -9.74 3.39 34.23
C ARG A 164 -10.45 2.94 32.95
N ILE A 165 -10.59 3.82 31.96
CA ILE A 165 -11.16 3.47 30.65
C ILE A 165 -10.01 3.29 29.66
N PRO A 166 -9.95 2.18 28.91
CA PRO A 166 -8.93 2.00 27.89
C PRO A 166 -9.15 2.95 26.70
N PHE A 167 -8.06 3.30 26.00
CA PHE A 167 -8.10 4.21 24.86
C PHE A 167 -7.68 3.51 23.56
N ILE A 168 -8.46 3.72 22.50
CA ILE A 168 -8.00 3.67 21.12
C ILE A 168 -7.45 5.06 20.79
N ASN A 169 -6.14 5.18 20.77
CA ASN A 169 -5.45 6.41 20.40
C ASN A 169 -5.01 6.31 18.93
N PHE A 170 -5.54 7.14 18.05
CA PHE A 170 -5.37 6.92 16.62
C PHE A 170 -5.04 8.17 15.81
N PHE A 171 -4.35 7.92 14.69
CA PHE A 171 -3.92 8.91 13.73
C PHE A 171 -3.85 8.30 12.34
N ASP A 172 -3.91 9.13 11.31
CA ASP A 172 -4.13 8.65 9.95
C ASP A 172 -2.93 7.84 9.41
N GLY A 173 -3.20 6.60 8.99
CA GLY A 173 -2.24 5.69 8.39
C GLY A 173 -1.60 6.28 7.14
N PHE A 174 -0.27 6.12 7.01
CA PHE A 174 0.63 6.86 6.13
C PHE A 174 0.62 8.39 6.28
N ARG A 175 -0.54 9.04 6.13
CA ARG A 175 -0.69 10.50 6.05
C ARG A 175 -0.14 11.25 7.27
N THR A 176 -0.28 10.66 8.46
CA THR A 176 0.32 11.17 9.70
C THR A 176 1.38 10.21 10.23
N SER A 177 1.11 8.90 10.22
CA SER A 177 2.03 7.89 10.77
C SER A 177 3.43 7.87 10.11
N HIS A 178 3.51 8.18 8.81
CA HIS A 178 4.74 8.16 8.01
C HIS A 178 5.15 9.55 7.49
N GLU A 179 4.34 10.57 7.74
CA GLU A 179 4.76 11.94 7.48
C GLU A 179 5.82 12.33 8.51
N ILE A 180 6.97 12.77 8.02
CA ILE A 180 8.05 13.26 8.87
C ILE A 180 7.84 14.75 9.07
N GLN A 181 7.77 15.21 10.31
CA GLN A 181 7.74 16.63 10.67
C GLN A 181 8.82 16.97 11.68
N LYS A 182 9.27 18.22 11.67
CA LYS A 182 10.02 18.81 12.79
C LYS A 182 9.05 19.24 13.87
N ILE A 183 9.11 18.57 15.02
CA ILE A 183 8.19 18.74 16.15
C ILE A 183 8.95 19.09 17.43
N GLU A 184 8.24 19.65 18.42
CA GLU A 184 8.70 19.75 19.80
C GLU A 184 8.43 18.42 20.53
N VAL A 185 9.46 17.88 21.18
CA VAL A 185 9.39 16.59 21.88
C VAL A 185 9.21 16.79 23.38
N LEU A 186 8.21 16.10 23.95
CA LEU A 186 8.01 16.04 25.39
C LEU A 186 9.05 15.14 26.07
N ALA A 187 9.77 15.69 27.04
CA ALA A 187 10.73 14.94 27.84
C ALA A 187 10.00 14.06 28.88
N TYR A 188 10.59 12.91 29.22
CA TYR A 188 9.99 11.97 30.17
C TYR A 188 9.86 12.59 31.57
N GLU A 189 10.79 13.46 31.94
CA GLU A 189 10.75 14.20 33.19
C GLU A 189 9.54 15.13 33.28
N GLN A 190 9.12 15.73 32.15
CA GLN A 190 7.92 16.55 32.10
C GLN A 190 6.66 15.67 32.23
N LEU A 191 6.60 14.56 31.51
CA LEU A 191 5.50 13.58 31.59
C LEU A 191 5.34 12.98 32.99
N ALA A 192 6.46 12.73 33.69
CA ALA A 192 6.47 12.20 35.05
C ALA A 192 5.71 13.08 36.05
N THR A 193 5.65 14.40 35.81
CA THR A 193 4.93 15.36 36.67
C THR A 193 3.42 15.27 36.53
N LEU A 194 2.92 14.73 35.41
CA LEU A 194 1.49 14.64 35.12
C LEU A 194 0.86 13.31 35.58
N LEU A 195 1.68 12.28 35.82
CA LEU A 195 1.23 10.95 36.20
C LEU A 195 0.53 10.94 37.57
N ASP A 196 -0.73 10.50 37.59
CA ASP A 196 -1.48 10.25 38.84
C ASP A 196 -0.95 8.96 39.51
N ARG A 197 0.03 9.15 40.40
CA ARG A 197 0.65 8.05 41.17
C ARG A 197 -0.35 7.30 42.04
N PRO A 198 -1.25 7.95 42.80
CA PRO A 198 -2.31 7.25 43.51
C PRO A 198 -3.20 6.36 42.61
N ALA A 199 -3.52 6.80 41.40
CA ALA A 199 -4.28 5.97 40.45
C ALA A 199 -3.48 4.77 39.94
N LEU A 200 -2.21 4.96 39.59
CA LEU A 200 -1.31 3.87 39.22
C LEU A 200 -1.16 2.83 40.35
N GLU A 201 -0.94 3.29 41.58
CA GLU A 201 -0.82 2.42 42.74
C GLU A 201 -2.11 1.64 42.98
N ARG A 202 -3.27 2.28 42.86
CA ARG A 202 -4.57 1.61 42.97
C ARG A 202 -4.76 0.54 41.89
N PHE A 203 -4.40 0.82 40.64
CA PHE A 203 -4.42 -0.17 39.56
C PHE A 203 -3.56 -1.39 39.92
N ARG A 204 -2.31 -1.17 40.34
CA ARG A 204 -1.39 -2.24 40.74
C ARG A 204 -1.88 -3.05 41.93
N ARG A 205 -2.46 -2.41 42.95
CA ARG A 205 -3.00 -3.09 44.15
C ARG A 205 -4.32 -3.81 43.91
N GLN A 206 -5.04 -3.47 42.84
CA GLN A 206 -6.27 -4.14 42.43
C GLN A 206 -6.04 -5.24 41.37
N ALA A 207 -4.80 -5.54 41.00
CA ALA A 207 -4.46 -6.62 40.10
C ALA A 207 -4.81 -8.01 40.67
N LEU A 208 -4.90 -9.02 39.80
CA LEU A 208 -5.00 -10.41 40.21
C LEU A 208 -3.71 -10.82 40.94
N HIS A 209 -3.83 -11.19 42.22
CA HIS A 209 -2.71 -11.61 43.04
C HIS A 209 -3.16 -12.68 44.05
N PRO A 210 -2.36 -13.75 44.27
CA PRO A 210 -2.75 -14.84 45.17
C PRO A 210 -2.89 -14.43 46.64
N ASP A 211 -2.20 -13.39 47.09
CA ASP A 211 -2.30 -12.89 48.47
C ASP A 211 -3.59 -12.09 48.75
N HIS A 212 -4.29 -11.64 47.70
CA HIS A 212 -5.60 -10.98 47.80
C HIS A 212 -6.47 -11.34 46.58
N PRO A 213 -6.87 -12.62 46.48
CA PRO A 213 -7.45 -13.17 45.26
C PRO A 213 -8.87 -12.64 45.04
N VAL A 214 -9.21 -12.40 43.77
CA VAL A 214 -10.55 -12.08 43.29
C VAL A 214 -10.85 -12.88 42.03
N ILE A 215 -12.14 -13.02 41.69
CA ILE A 215 -12.59 -13.69 40.46
C ILE A 215 -13.12 -12.61 39.51
N ARG A 216 -12.71 -12.67 38.23
CA ARG A 216 -13.14 -11.75 37.16
C ARG A 216 -13.57 -12.56 35.93
N GLY A 217 -14.42 -11.96 35.09
CA GLY A 217 -14.93 -12.64 33.89
C GLY A 217 -15.92 -13.77 34.18
N THR A 218 -16.76 -13.60 35.21
CA THR A 218 -17.79 -14.59 35.58
C THR A 218 -18.84 -14.79 34.47
N ALA A 219 -19.50 -15.95 34.47
CA ALA A 219 -20.72 -16.16 33.70
C ALA A 219 -21.91 -15.68 34.52
N GLN A 220 -22.76 -14.85 33.93
CA GLN A 220 -23.88 -14.19 34.63
C GLN A 220 -25.21 -14.49 33.95
N ASN A 221 -26.23 -14.67 34.78
CA ASN A 221 -27.61 -14.83 34.32
C ASN A 221 -28.25 -13.46 34.01
N PRO A 222 -29.43 -13.44 33.37
CA PRO A 222 -30.16 -12.19 33.09
C PRO A 222 -30.58 -11.39 34.34
N ASP A 223 -30.54 -11.98 35.52
CA ASP A 223 -30.95 -11.37 36.78
C ASP A 223 -30.01 -10.26 37.27
N ILE A 224 -28.73 -10.28 36.90
CA ILE A 224 -27.73 -9.27 37.31
C ILE A 224 -26.88 -8.69 36.17
N TYR A 225 -26.82 -9.35 35.00
CA TYR A 225 -25.93 -8.93 33.91
C TYR A 225 -26.17 -7.47 33.49
N PHE A 226 -27.43 -7.06 33.36
CA PHE A 226 -27.77 -5.70 32.94
C PHE A 226 -27.36 -4.68 34.00
N GLN A 227 -27.65 -4.93 35.27
CA GLN A 227 -27.29 -4.04 36.38
C GLN A 227 -25.78 -3.87 36.50
N GLU A 228 -24.99 -4.93 36.36
CA GLU A 228 -23.53 -4.83 36.39
C GLU A 228 -22.97 -4.09 35.18
N ARG A 229 -23.56 -4.28 33.98
CA ARG A 229 -23.14 -3.57 32.77
C ARG A 229 -23.30 -2.05 32.91
N GLU A 230 -24.39 -1.60 33.54
CA GLU A 230 -24.69 -0.18 33.81
C GLU A 230 -23.91 0.39 35.00
N ALA A 231 -23.36 -0.45 35.89
CA ALA A 231 -22.56 0.00 37.04
C ALA A 231 -21.29 0.76 36.61
N GLY A 232 -20.81 0.54 35.38
CA GLY A 232 -19.69 1.24 34.77
C GLY A 232 -19.97 2.69 34.37
N ASN A 233 -21.24 3.12 34.26
CA ASN A 233 -21.61 4.41 33.65
C ASN A 233 -20.91 5.61 34.26
N ARG A 234 -20.72 5.62 35.58
CA ARG A 234 -20.04 6.73 36.28
C ARG A 234 -18.62 7.00 35.77
N PHE A 235 -17.92 5.97 35.28
CA PHE A 235 -16.56 6.13 34.76
C PHE A 235 -16.59 6.82 33.39
N TYR A 236 -17.53 6.44 32.53
CA TYR A 236 -17.73 7.06 31.22
C TYR A 236 -18.25 8.49 31.31
N LEU A 237 -19.17 8.77 32.23
CA LEU A 237 -19.73 10.11 32.43
C LEU A 237 -18.67 11.12 32.93
N ALA A 238 -17.71 10.68 33.73
CA ALA A 238 -16.64 11.53 34.26
C ALA A 238 -15.45 11.68 33.30
N LEU A 239 -15.33 10.81 32.29
CA LEU A 239 -14.14 10.75 31.44
C LEU A 239 -13.91 12.02 30.58
N PRO A 240 -14.94 12.66 29.97
CA PRO A 240 -14.73 13.87 29.18
C PRO A 240 -14.01 14.99 29.95
N ASP A 241 -14.49 15.32 31.15
CA ASP A 241 -13.88 16.35 32.01
C ASP A 241 -12.44 15.98 32.40
N LEU A 242 -12.18 14.70 32.61
CA LEU A 242 -10.85 14.20 32.93
C LEU A 242 -9.88 14.39 31.76
N VAL A 243 -10.30 14.03 30.54
CA VAL A 243 -9.51 14.21 29.32
C VAL A 243 -9.25 15.69 29.09
N GLU A 244 -10.27 16.54 29.18
CA GLU A 244 -10.17 18.00 29.06
C GLU A 244 -9.14 18.57 30.06
N SER A 245 -9.16 18.07 31.32
CA SER A 245 -8.20 18.49 32.34
C SER A 245 -6.75 18.11 32.01
N TYR A 246 -6.52 16.97 31.34
CA TYR A 246 -5.19 16.55 30.92
C TYR A 246 -4.73 17.28 29.66
N MET A 247 -5.63 17.58 28.73
CA MET A 247 -5.36 18.49 27.61
C MET A 247 -4.92 19.86 28.12
N ALA A 248 -5.63 20.43 29.10
CA ALA A 248 -5.23 21.70 29.72
C ALA A 248 -3.84 21.65 30.39
N LYS A 249 -3.46 20.51 30.99
CA LYS A 249 -2.10 20.32 31.54
C LYS A 249 -1.04 20.27 30.43
N ILE A 250 -1.33 19.60 29.31
CA ILE A 250 -0.45 19.59 28.15
C ILE A 250 -0.33 21.00 27.56
N THR A 251 -1.44 21.75 27.46
CA THR A 251 -1.43 23.16 27.06
C THR A 251 -0.57 24.02 27.97
N ALA A 252 -0.65 23.83 29.29
CA ALA A 252 0.20 24.55 30.24
C ALA A 252 1.70 24.23 30.08
N LEU A 253 2.04 23.00 29.69
CA LEU A 253 3.44 22.58 29.46
C LEU A 253 3.99 23.11 28.14
N THR A 254 3.17 23.16 27.10
CA THR A 254 3.61 23.31 25.71
C THR A 254 3.25 24.66 25.09
N GLY A 255 2.24 25.35 25.64
CA GLY A 255 1.61 26.53 25.05
C GLY A 255 0.65 26.21 23.90
N ARG A 256 0.44 24.94 23.54
CA ARG A 256 -0.49 24.51 22.49
C ARG A 256 -1.85 24.17 23.08
N GLU A 257 -2.89 24.88 22.67
CA GLU A 257 -4.23 24.74 23.25
C GLU A 257 -4.99 23.55 22.67
N TYR A 258 -5.48 22.68 23.55
CA TYR A 258 -6.22 21.48 23.19
C TYR A 258 -7.50 21.37 24.02
N HIS A 259 -8.56 20.93 23.37
CA HIS A 259 -9.87 20.66 23.94
C HIS A 259 -10.42 19.35 23.34
N LEU A 260 -11.48 18.79 23.91
CA LEU A 260 -12.16 17.63 23.30
C LEU A 260 -12.60 17.92 21.85
N PHE A 261 -12.98 19.17 21.61
CA PHE A 261 -13.31 19.74 20.30
C PHE A 261 -12.62 21.10 20.18
N ASN A 262 -11.89 21.35 19.09
CA ASN A 262 -11.21 22.63 18.87
C ASN A 262 -11.86 23.39 17.72
N TYR A 263 -12.34 24.60 17.98
CA TYR A 263 -12.85 25.50 16.94
C TYR A 263 -11.74 26.39 16.36
N HIS A 264 -11.75 26.57 15.05
CA HIS A 264 -10.91 27.53 14.33
C HIS A 264 -11.70 28.23 13.22
N GLY A 265 -11.57 29.55 13.11
CA GLY A 265 -12.17 30.34 12.04
C GLY A 265 -12.87 31.60 12.55
N ALA A 266 -13.77 32.17 11.75
CA ALA A 266 -14.48 33.39 12.10
C ALA A 266 -15.32 33.21 13.39
N PRO A 267 -15.25 34.12 14.38
CA PRO A 267 -16.08 34.03 15.59
C PRO A 267 -17.59 34.07 15.31
N ASP A 268 -17.99 34.67 14.19
CA ASP A 268 -19.35 34.76 13.68
C ASP A 268 -19.58 33.88 12.44
N ALA A 269 -18.90 32.74 12.34
CA ALA A 269 -19.07 31.81 11.22
C ALA A 269 -20.52 31.35 11.05
N GLU A 270 -20.95 31.27 9.80
CA GLU A 270 -22.29 30.81 9.41
C GLU A 270 -22.25 29.40 8.81
N ARG A 271 -21.10 28.99 8.28
CA ARG A 271 -20.83 27.68 7.67
C ARG A 271 -19.62 27.03 8.33
N VAL A 272 -19.79 25.81 8.84
CA VAL A 272 -18.71 25.08 9.54
C VAL A 272 -18.50 23.70 8.94
N ILE A 273 -17.24 23.27 8.84
CA ILE A 273 -16.88 21.87 8.63
C ILE A 273 -16.57 21.22 9.97
N ILE A 274 -17.08 20.01 10.21
CA ILE A 274 -16.74 19.16 11.36
C ILE A 274 -16.01 17.93 10.83
N ALA A 275 -14.81 17.67 11.33
CA ALA A 275 -13.97 16.58 10.85
C ALA A 275 -13.05 16.04 11.95
N MET A 276 -12.39 14.91 11.65
CA MET A 276 -11.38 14.28 12.51
C MET A 276 -10.14 13.88 11.70
N GLY A 277 -8.98 13.85 12.35
CA GLY A 277 -7.73 13.41 11.72
C GLY A 277 -7.10 14.47 10.82
N SER A 278 -6.23 14.05 9.92
CA SER A 278 -5.30 14.94 9.22
C SER A 278 -5.97 15.96 8.30
N VAL A 279 -7.21 15.71 7.87
CA VAL A 279 -7.94 16.66 7.02
C VAL A 279 -8.17 18.00 7.72
N CYS A 280 -8.25 18.02 9.05
CA CYS A 280 -8.47 19.22 9.84
C CYS A 280 -7.41 20.29 9.55
N ASP A 281 -6.14 19.90 9.38
CA ASP A 281 -5.06 20.81 9.02
C ASP A 281 -5.28 21.44 7.63
N THR A 282 -5.75 20.66 6.65
CA THR A 282 -6.10 21.18 5.31
C THR A 282 -7.35 22.08 5.34
N VAL A 283 -8.35 21.71 6.14
CA VAL A 283 -9.55 22.53 6.32
C VAL A 283 -9.19 23.87 6.98
N GLN A 284 -8.27 23.86 7.96
CA GLN A 284 -7.79 25.07 8.60
C GLN A 284 -7.13 26.01 7.57
N GLU A 285 -6.21 25.52 6.72
CA GLU A 285 -5.58 26.33 5.67
C GLU A 285 -6.62 26.98 4.72
N VAL A 286 -7.68 26.24 4.39
CA VAL A 286 -8.78 26.73 3.55
C VAL A 286 -9.62 27.77 4.29
N VAL A 287 -9.98 27.51 5.55
CA VAL A 287 -10.74 28.44 6.40
C VAL A 287 -9.99 29.76 6.55
N GLU A 288 -8.69 29.72 6.84
CA GLU A 288 -7.83 30.91 6.93
C GLU A 288 -7.85 31.72 5.63
N THR A 289 -7.74 31.04 4.49
CA THR A 289 -7.76 31.67 3.17
C THR A 289 -9.12 32.31 2.84
N LEU A 290 -10.23 31.63 3.13
CA LEU A 290 -11.57 32.12 2.87
C LEU A 290 -11.98 33.23 3.86
N ASN A 291 -11.60 33.14 5.14
CA ASN A 291 -11.81 34.20 6.12
C ASN A 291 -11.03 35.47 5.76
N ALA A 292 -9.78 35.34 5.27
CA ALA A 292 -9.01 36.48 4.77
C ALA A 292 -9.68 37.15 3.55
N ALA A 293 -10.46 36.40 2.76
CA ALA A 293 -11.31 36.91 1.69
C ALA A 293 -12.68 37.44 2.16
N GLY A 294 -12.94 37.45 3.47
CA GLY A 294 -14.16 37.97 4.08
C GLY A 294 -15.31 36.97 4.23
N GLU A 295 -15.10 35.69 3.93
CA GLU A 295 -16.12 34.66 4.16
C GLU A 295 -16.22 34.27 5.64
N LYS A 296 -17.44 34.02 6.13
CA LYS A 296 -17.72 33.61 7.51
C LYS A 296 -17.77 32.09 7.65
N VAL A 297 -16.60 31.46 7.60
CA VAL A 297 -16.44 30.01 7.68
C VAL A 297 -15.60 29.58 8.88
N GLY A 298 -15.74 28.33 9.30
CA GLY A 298 -14.96 27.74 10.38
C GLY A 298 -14.81 26.22 10.30
N LEU A 299 -13.98 25.69 11.18
CA LEU A 299 -13.67 24.28 11.39
C LEU A 299 -13.91 23.94 12.86
N LEU A 300 -14.58 22.82 13.13
CA LEU A 300 -14.57 22.17 14.43
C LEU A 300 -13.83 20.83 14.31
N SER A 301 -12.62 20.76 14.86
CA SER A 301 -11.83 19.53 14.92
C SER A 301 -12.28 18.69 16.11
N VAL A 302 -12.54 17.41 15.89
CA VAL A 302 -12.84 16.45 16.96
C VAL A 302 -11.53 15.82 17.43
N HIS A 303 -11.24 15.83 18.74
CA HIS A 303 -10.14 15.06 19.33
C HIS A 303 -10.67 13.88 20.15
N LEU A 304 -11.62 14.09 21.06
CA LEU A 304 -12.26 12.98 21.77
C LEU A 304 -13.55 12.58 21.06
N TYR A 305 -13.47 11.55 20.22
CA TYR A 305 -14.64 11.03 19.49
C TYR A 305 -15.55 10.17 20.40
N ARG A 306 -14.95 9.40 21.32
CA ARG A 306 -15.70 8.63 22.33
C ARG A 306 -15.06 8.77 23.70
N PRO A 307 -15.84 9.03 24.77
CA PRO A 307 -17.26 9.41 24.77
C PRO A 307 -17.51 10.76 24.09
N PHE A 308 -18.59 10.86 23.31
CA PHE A 308 -18.93 12.09 22.59
C PHE A 308 -19.65 13.07 23.54
N SER A 309 -18.94 14.08 24.03
CA SER A 309 -19.48 15.02 25.01
C SER A 309 -20.23 16.19 24.38
N LEU A 310 -21.56 16.20 24.46
CA LEU A 310 -22.40 17.30 23.95
C LEU A 310 -22.08 18.66 24.59
N ALA A 311 -21.79 18.70 25.90
CA ALA A 311 -21.48 19.97 26.59
C ALA A 311 -20.25 20.67 25.97
N HIS A 312 -19.13 19.94 25.87
CA HIS A 312 -17.90 20.43 25.23
C HIS A 312 -18.08 20.71 23.72
N PHE A 313 -18.86 19.88 23.02
CA PHE A 313 -19.17 20.10 21.60
C PHE A 313 -19.87 21.45 21.37
N PHE A 314 -20.95 21.73 22.10
CA PHE A 314 -21.69 22.99 21.97
C PHE A 314 -20.94 24.19 22.53
N ALA A 315 -20.07 24.01 23.54
CA ALA A 315 -19.25 25.09 24.07
C ALA A 315 -18.26 25.65 23.04
N GLN A 316 -17.85 24.82 22.08
CA GLN A 316 -16.85 25.17 21.06
C GLN A 316 -17.49 25.60 19.74
N LEU A 317 -18.77 25.29 19.51
CA LEU A 317 -19.45 25.65 18.27
C LEU A 317 -20.07 27.06 18.35
N PRO A 318 -19.75 28.00 17.43
CA PRO A 318 -20.36 29.33 17.45
C PRO A 318 -21.88 29.30 17.29
N ALA A 319 -22.59 30.14 18.03
CA ALA A 319 -24.05 30.23 17.97
C ALA A 319 -24.60 30.79 16.65
N SER A 320 -23.75 31.42 15.82
CA SER A 320 -24.11 31.95 14.50
C SER A 320 -24.19 30.89 13.39
N VAL A 321 -23.77 29.65 13.68
CA VAL A 321 -23.69 28.58 12.68
C VAL A 321 -25.08 28.20 12.20
N GLN A 322 -25.27 28.26 10.88
CA GLN A 322 -26.54 27.92 10.23
C GLN A 322 -26.43 26.65 9.38
N ARG A 323 -25.21 26.28 8.96
CA ARG A 323 -24.96 25.15 8.06
C ARG A 323 -23.68 24.42 8.43
N ILE A 324 -23.74 23.10 8.45
CA ILE A 324 -22.64 22.22 8.82
C ILE A 324 -22.43 21.17 7.72
N ALA A 325 -21.18 20.98 7.32
CA ALA A 325 -20.75 19.77 6.61
C ALA A 325 -19.93 18.89 7.55
N VAL A 326 -20.29 17.62 7.67
CA VAL A 326 -19.53 16.64 8.44
C VAL A 326 -18.75 15.76 7.49
N LEU A 327 -17.44 15.66 7.68
CA LEU A 327 -16.55 14.87 6.84
C LEU A 327 -16.14 13.58 7.57
N ASP A 328 -16.53 12.44 6.99
CA ASP A 328 -16.20 11.12 7.49
C ASP A 328 -15.17 10.46 6.58
N ARG A 329 -14.09 9.94 7.19
CA ARG A 329 -13.04 9.19 6.48
C ARG A 329 -13.35 7.69 6.46
N THR A 330 -14.61 7.32 6.24
CA THR A 330 -15.06 5.92 6.22
C THR A 330 -16.25 5.76 5.27
N LYS A 331 -16.67 4.52 5.02
CA LYS A 331 -17.90 4.20 4.31
C LYS A 331 -18.59 3.04 5.02
N GLU A 332 -19.84 3.24 5.43
CA GLU A 332 -20.73 2.17 5.92
C GLU A 332 -21.81 1.91 4.84
N PRO A 333 -21.63 0.92 3.94
CA PRO A 333 -22.59 0.66 2.87
C PRO A 333 -23.99 0.38 3.41
N GLY A 334 -24.99 1.15 2.96
CA GLY A 334 -26.38 1.01 3.37
C GLY A 334 -26.76 1.78 4.65
N ALA A 335 -25.80 2.41 5.35
CA ALA A 335 -26.10 3.31 6.45
C ALA A 335 -26.77 4.61 5.96
N GLN A 336 -27.56 5.25 6.81
CA GLN A 336 -28.22 6.52 6.49
C GLN A 336 -27.24 7.70 6.41
N ALA A 337 -26.14 7.63 7.15
CA ALA A 337 -24.99 8.51 7.10
C ALA A 337 -23.81 7.81 7.80
N GLU A 338 -22.61 8.34 7.64
CA GLU A 338 -21.40 7.85 8.29
C GLU A 338 -21.36 8.20 9.80
N PRO A 339 -20.51 7.54 10.62
CA PRO A 339 -20.58 7.60 12.07
C PRO A 339 -20.51 9.00 12.69
N LEU A 340 -19.58 9.87 12.25
CA LEU A 340 -19.48 11.22 12.79
C LEU A 340 -20.68 12.07 12.37
N CYS A 341 -21.12 11.93 11.11
CA CYS A 341 -22.33 12.59 10.64
C CYS A 341 -23.56 12.19 11.46
N LEU A 342 -23.72 10.91 11.80
CA LEU A 342 -24.79 10.43 12.66
C LEU A 342 -24.70 11.02 14.08
N ASP A 343 -23.52 11.06 14.68
CA ASP A 343 -23.34 11.65 16.02
C ASP A 343 -23.68 13.14 16.04
N VAL A 344 -23.26 13.89 15.01
CA VAL A 344 -23.57 15.32 14.88
C VAL A 344 -25.05 15.54 14.63
N LYS A 345 -25.68 14.78 13.71
CA LYS A 345 -27.14 14.85 13.49
C LYS A 345 -27.90 14.53 14.77
N ASN A 346 -27.46 13.54 15.55
CA ASN A 346 -28.05 13.18 16.83
C ASN A 346 -27.84 14.25 17.91
N ALA A 347 -26.68 14.92 17.95
CA ALA A 347 -26.40 16.01 18.89
C ALA A 347 -27.44 17.15 18.76
N PHE A 348 -27.91 17.42 17.55
CA PHE A 348 -28.93 18.44 17.27
C PHE A 348 -30.37 17.93 17.26
N TYR A 349 -30.62 16.64 17.52
CA TYR A 349 -31.98 16.11 17.54
C TYR A 349 -32.83 16.81 18.61
N GLN A 350 -34.03 17.26 18.23
CA GLN A 350 -34.97 18.05 19.05
C GLN A 350 -34.49 19.45 19.48
N ARG A 351 -33.48 20.02 18.81
CA ARG A 351 -33.13 21.43 18.97
C ARG A 351 -33.84 22.32 17.94
N ASP A 352 -34.48 23.40 18.41
CA ASP A 352 -35.17 24.36 17.53
C ASP A 352 -34.20 25.19 16.67
N ASP A 353 -32.96 25.34 17.13
CA ASP A 353 -31.87 26.08 16.47
C ASP A 353 -30.94 25.17 15.64
N ALA A 354 -31.39 23.96 15.28
CA ALA A 354 -30.58 23.02 14.52
C ALA A 354 -30.15 23.61 13.15
N PRO A 355 -28.84 23.66 12.84
CA PRO A 355 -28.37 24.05 11.53
C PRO A 355 -28.73 22.99 10.48
N LEU A 356 -28.67 23.37 9.20
CA LEU A 356 -28.72 22.39 8.12
C LEU A 356 -27.43 21.57 8.13
N ILE A 357 -27.53 20.25 8.29
CA ILE A 357 -26.38 19.33 8.37
C ILE A 357 -26.35 18.41 7.17
N VAL A 358 -25.23 18.42 6.44
CA VAL A 358 -24.91 17.45 5.38
C VAL A 358 -23.68 16.63 5.74
N GLY A 359 -23.61 15.38 5.28
CA GLY A 359 -22.48 14.48 5.40
C GLY A 359 -21.74 14.30 4.08
N GLY A 360 -20.42 14.11 4.17
CA GLY A 360 -19.57 13.83 3.03
C GLY A 360 -18.47 12.83 3.38
N ARG A 361 -18.09 12.00 2.40
CA ARG A 361 -16.97 11.06 2.52
C ARG A 361 -15.75 11.56 1.79
N TYR A 362 -14.57 11.26 2.32
CA TYR A 362 -13.30 11.69 1.73
C TYR A 362 -12.16 10.70 2.02
N ALA A 363 -11.07 10.81 1.26
CA ALA A 363 -9.77 10.18 1.53
C ALA A 363 -9.77 8.67 1.88
N LEU A 364 -10.74 7.89 1.39
CA LEU A 364 -10.75 6.44 1.59
C LEU A 364 -9.52 5.81 0.95
N GLY A 365 -8.91 4.84 1.64
CA GLY A 365 -7.72 4.15 1.15
C GLY A 365 -6.57 5.09 0.78
N GLY A 366 -6.40 6.19 1.52
CA GLY A 366 -5.32 7.17 1.31
C GLY A 366 -5.47 8.11 0.12
N LYS A 367 -6.67 8.21 -0.48
CA LYS A 367 -6.96 9.17 -1.56
C LYS A 367 -6.55 10.60 -1.14
N ASP A 368 -5.79 11.28 -1.99
CA ASP A 368 -5.36 12.66 -1.72
C ASP A 368 -6.55 13.61 -1.83
N VAL A 369 -6.63 14.58 -0.93
CA VAL A 369 -7.69 15.60 -0.90
C VAL A 369 -7.00 16.96 -0.80
N LEU A 370 -7.23 17.80 -1.81
CA LEU A 370 -6.55 19.08 -1.96
C LEU A 370 -7.37 20.22 -1.33
N PRO A 371 -6.75 21.38 -1.07
CA PRO A 371 -7.48 22.57 -0.61
C PRO A 371 -8.69 22.95 -1.47
N ASN A 372 -8.63 22.72 -2.80
CA ASN A 372 -9.75 23.00 -3.70
C ASN A 372 -10.93 22.01 -3.55
N ASP A 373 -10.68 20.77 -3.13
CA ASP A 373 -11.74 19.81 -2.82
C ASP A 373 -12.48 20.23 -1.53
N ILE A 374 -11.72 20.69 -0.53
CA ILE A 374 -12.28 21.23 0.71
C ILE A 374 -13.04 22.54 0.46
N ALA A 375 -12.51 23.44 -0.38
CA ALA A 375 -13.21 24.67 -0.76
C ALA A 375 -14.57 24.36 -1.42
N ALA A 376 -14.66 23.28 -2.22
CA ALA A 376 -15.92 22.84 -2.82
C ALA A 376 -16.98 22.44 -1.78
N VAL A 377 -16.58 22.01 -0.57
CA VAL A 377 -17.50 21.75 0.54
C VAL A 377 -18.14 23.04 1.04
N PHE A 378 -17.37 24.10 1.22
CA PHE A 378 -17.91 25.41 1.62
C PHE A 378 -18.78 26.04 0.51
N ASP A 379 -18.43 25.81 -0.75
CA ASP A 379 -19.24 26.20 -1.90
C ASP A 379 -20.57 25.42 -1.93
N ASN A 380 -20.55 24.12 -1.64
CA ASN A 380 -21.75 23.30 -1.46
C ASN A 380 -22.63 23.81 -0.32
N LEU A 381 -22.04 24.12 0.84
CA LEU A 381 -22.76 24.71 1.97
C LEU A 381 -23.37 26.08 1.66
N ARG A 382 -22.84 26.82 0.67
CA ARG A 382 -23.41 28.11 0.24
C ARG A 382 -24.65 27.94 -0.63
N GLN A 383 -24.87 26.78 -1.23
CA GLN A 383 -26.03 26.55 -2.09
C GLN A 383 -27.34 26.60 -1.31
N PRO A 384 -28.48 26.96 -1.93
CA PRO A 384 -29.79 26.91 -1.28
C PRO A 384 -30.17 25.49 -0.82
N LEU A 385 -29.77 24.48 -1.59
CA LEU A 385 -29.95 23.06 -1.29
C LEU A 385 -28.59 22.36 -1.42
N PRO A 386 -27.77 22.36 -0.36
CA PRO A 386 -26.50 21.65 -0.36
C PRO A 386 -26.71 20.14 -0.62
N LYS A 387 -25.83 19.54 -1.43
CA LYS A 387 -25.81 18.09 -1.64
C LYS A 387 -25.43 17.39 -0.33
N ASP A 388 -26.26 16.45 0.12
CA ASP A 388 -25.98 15.53 1.23
C ASP A 388 -25.40 14.21 0.69
N GLY A 389 -24.71 13.44 1.54
CA GLY A 389 -24.12 12.15 1.21
C GLY A 389 -23.06 12.22 0.11
N PHE A 390 -22.34 13.34 0.00
CA PHE A 390 -21.41 13.61 -1.10
C PHE A 390 -20.06 12.89 -0.95
N THR A 391 -19.22 12.95 -1.99
CA THR A 391 -17.84 12.44 -1.98
C THR A 391 -16.84 13.48 -2.48
N LEU A 392 -15.59 13.40 -2.02
CA LEU A 392 -14.47 14.28 -2.42
C LEU A 392 -13.30 13.48 -3.01
N GLY A 393 -12.55 14.09 -3.92
CA GLY A 393 -11.32 13.51 -4.52
C GLY A 393 -11.56 12.42 -5.58
N ILE A 394 -12.81 12.21 -6.00
CA ILE A 394 -13.19 11.24 -7.05
C ILE A 394 -14.19 11.87 -8.03
N VAL A 395 -14.33 11.26 -9.20
CA VAL A 395 -15.43 11.53 -10.13
C VAL A 395 -16.42 10.39 -10.06
N ASP A 396 -17.54 10.62 -9.39
CA ASP A 396 -18.64 9.67 -9.33
C ASP A 396 -19.70 10.06 -10.38
N ASP A 397 -19.55 9.49 -11.57
CA ASP A 397 -20.45 9.63 -12.71
C ASP A 397 -21.52 8.53 -12.78
N VAL A 398 -21.63 7.70 -11.75
CA VAL A 398 -22.61 6.61 -11.64
C VAL A 398 -23.73 7.01 -10.67
N THR A 399 -23.37 7.40 -9.45
CA THR A 399 -24.33 7.83 -8.42
C THR A 399 -24.34 9.34 -8.17
N PHE A 400 -23.50 10.09 -8.90
CA PHE A 400 -23.47 11.55 -8.89
C PHE A 400 -23.27 12.17 -7.50
N THR A 401 -22.58 11.46 -6.60
CA THR A 401 -22.32 11.93 -5.23
C THR A 401 -21.15 12.89 -5.15
N SER A 402 -20.20 12.84 -6.08
CA SER A 402 -18.99 13.67 -6.01
C SER A 402 -19.29 15.16 -6.14
N LEU A 403 -18.58 15.96 -5.35
CA LEU A 403 -18.50 17.41 -5.57
C LEU A 403 -17.34 17.70 -6.54
N PRO A 404 -17.55 18.52 -7.57
CA PRO A 404 -16.44 18.97 -8.40
C PRO A 404 -15.52 19.87 -7.58
N ALA A 405 -14.20 19.67 -7.71
CA ALA A 405 -13.22 20.57 -7.14
C ALA A 405 -13.45 22.01 -7.60
N ARG A 406 -13.17 22.98 -6.72
CA ARG A 406 -13.28 24.40 -7.05
C ARG A 406 -12.38 24.72 -8.25
N GLN A 407 -12.97 25.31 -9.29
CA GLN A 407 -12.29 25.56 -10.56
C GLN A 407 -11.23 26.67 -10.46
N GLU A 408 -11.53 27.71 -9.69
CA GLU A 408 -10.56 28.76 -9.40
C GLU A 408 -9.54 28.25 -8.36
N PRO A 409 -8.23 28.26 -8.66
CA PRO A 409 -7.21 27.82 -7.72
C PRO A 409 -7.25 28.65 -6.43
N LEU A 410 -7.45 27.98 -5.30
CA LEU A 410 -7.36 28.64 -4.01
C LEU A 410 -5.92 29.10 -3.76
N ALA A 411 -5.74 30.39 -3.50
CA ALA A 411 -4.43 30.98 -3.22
C ALA A 411 -4.01 30.75 -1.77
N VAL A 412 -4.01 29.49 -1.31
CA VAL A 412 -3.46 29.13 0.00
C VAL A 412 -2.05 29.67 0.07
N SER A 413 -1.74 30.49 1.07
CA SER A 413 -0.42 31.09 1.17
C SER A 413 0.62 29.97 1.32
N HIS A 414 1.57 29.93 0.40
CA HIS A 414 2.79 29.12 0.50
C HIS A 414 4.02 30.05 0.57
N ALA A 415 3.82 31.32 0.94
CA ALA A 415 4.91 32.26 1.10
C ALA A 415 5.89 31.73 2.17
N GLY A 416 7.18 31.79 1.86
CA GLY A 416 8.24 31.27 2.74
C GLY A 416 8.39 29.74 2.74
N ILE A 417 7.59 28.98 1.99
CA ILE A 417 7.69 27.52 1.90
C ILE A 417 8.28 27.10 0.55
N THR A 418 9.42 26.42 0.60
CA THR A 418 10.04 25.73 -0.55
C THR A 418 9.49 24.31 -0.64
N ALA A 419 8.89 23.96 -1.78
CA ALA A 419 8.31 22.65 -2.04
C ALA A 419 9.13 21.88 -3.09
N CYS A 420 9.54 20.65 -2.76
CA CYS A 420 10.42 19.82 -3.59
C CYS A 420 9.80 18.46 -3.87
N LYS A 421 9.82 18.01 -5.13
CA LYS A 421 9.43 16.64 -5.52
C LYS A 421 10.62 15.84 -6.04
N PHE A 422 10.65 14.56 -5.72
CA PHE A 422 11.70 13.65 -6.17
C PHE A 422 11.08 12.39 -6.73
N TRP A 423 11.26 12.17 -8.02
CA TRP A 423 10.90 10.93 -8.70
C TRP A 423 12.07 9.96 -8.59
N GLY A 424 11.84 8.86 -7.88
CA GLY A 424 12.82 7.81 -7.64
C GLY A 424 12.29 6.42 -7.91
N MET A 425 13.18 5.44 -7.95
CA MET A 425 12.83 4.02 -8.07
C MET A 425 13.03 3.28 -6.75
N GLY A 426 12.14 2.33 -6.45
CA GLY A 426 12.31 1.41 -5.34
C GLY A 426 13.71 0.77 -5.37
N SER A 427 14.44 0.95 -4.27
CA SER A 427 15.83 0.50 -4.05
C SER A 427 16.95 1.31 -4.70
N ASP A 428 16.69 2.47 -5.32
CA ASP A 428 17.75 3.35 -5.85
C ASP A 428 18.39 4.29 -4.81
N GLY A 429 17.82 4.34 -3.60
CA GLY A 429 18.31 5.12 -2.47
C GLY A 429 17.75 6.55 -2.36
N THR A 430 16.87 6.99 -3.27
CA THR A 430 16.27 8.34 -3.29
C THR A 430 15.49 8.64 -2.01
N VAL A 431 14.59 7.75 -1.59
CA VAL A 431 13.81 7.91 -0.35
C VAL A 431 14.72 8.01 0.87
N GLY A 432 15.76 7.18 0.95
CA GLY A 432 16.72 7.21 2.05
C GLY A 432 17.51 8.52 2.11
N ALA A 433 17.96 9.01 0.95
CA ALA A 433 18.60 10.32 0.82
C ALA A 433 17.67 11.45 1.26
N ASN A 434 16.40 11.42 0.86
CA ASN A 434 15.41 12.43 1.23
C ASN A 434 15.06 12.39 2.73
N LYS A 435 14.93 11.20 3.33
CA LYS A 435 14.80 11.04 4.80
C LYS A 435 16.02 11.59 5.54
N SER A 436 17.22 11.45 4.98
CA SER A 436 18.42 12.07 5.53
C SER A 436 18.43 13.59 5.34
N ALA A 437 18.02 14.09 4.16
CA ALA A 437 18.01 15.51 3.85
C ALA A 437 17.05 16.27 4.77
N ILE A 438 15.84 15.73 5.01
CA ILE A 438 14.88 16.36 5.90
C ILE A 438 15.39 16.43 7.34
N LYS A 439 16.06 15.38 7.84
CA LYS A 439 16.68 15.40 9.17
C LYS A 439 17.83 16.41 9.26
N ILE A 440 18.70 16.46 8.25
CA ILE A 440 19.79 17.44 8.20
C ILE A 440 19.22 18.86 8.26
N ILE A 441 18.22 19.19 7.44
CA ILE A 441 17.63 20.52 7.41
C ILE A 441 16.87 20.81 8.70
N GLY A 442 15.98 19.92 9.14
CA GLY A 442 15.15 20.13 10.32
C GLY A 442 15.96 20.23 11.62
N ASP A 443 16.99 19.39 11.80
CA ASP A 443 17.75 19.32 13.05
C ASP A 443 18.87 20.37 13.13
N ASN A 444 19.35 20.91 12.00
CA ASN A 444 20.48 21.87 11.98
C ASN A 444 20.10 23.30 11.56
N THR A 445 18.83 23.57 11.26
CA THR A 445 18.34 24.91 10.88
C THR A 445 17.11 25.30 11.70
N PRO A 446 16.72 26.59 11.76
CA PRO A 446 15.47 26.99 12.40
C PRO A 446 14.21 26.62 11.58
N LEU A 447 14.36 26.18 10.33
CA LEU A 447 13.23 25.88 9.45
C LEU A 447 12.39 24.72 10.01
N TYR A 448 11.09 24.80 9.75
CA TYR A 448 10.19 23.65 9.78
C TYR A 448 10.43 22.80 8.55
N ALA A 449 10.24 21.50 8.71
CA ALA A 449 10.51 20.49 7.71
C ALA A 449 9.34 19.50 7.70
N GLN A 450 8.82 19.18 6.52
CA GLN A 450 7.79 18.17 6.30
C GLN A 450 8.21 17.25 5.15
N ALA A 451 8.07 15.93 5.29
CA ALA A 451 8.23 14.99 4.18
C ALA A 451 7.15 13.91 4.19
N TYR A 452 6.67 13.61 2.99
CA TYR A 452 5.81 12.47 2.70
C TYR A 452 6.38 11.67 1.54
N PHE A 453 6.23 10.36 1.58
CA PHE A 453 6.76 9.44 0.56
C PHE A 453 5.63 8.60 0.01
N SER A 454 5.32 8.78 -1.28
CA SER A 454 4.41 7.91 -2.02
C SER A 454 5.19 6.73 -2.57
N TYR A 455 4.70 5.51 -2.32
CA TYR A 455 5.31 4.26 -2.75
C TYR A 455 4.36 3.49 -3.66
N ASP A 456 4.93 2.82 -4.66
CA ASP A 456 4.23 1.80 -5.44
C ASP A 456 4.03 0.51 -4.62
N SER A 457 2.98 -0.23 -4.96
CA SER A 457 2.71 -1.59 -4.50
C SER A 457 3.82 -2.58 -4.88
N LYS A 458 4.56 -2.31 -5.97
CA LYS A 458 5.66 -3.17 -6.44
C LYS A 458 6.83 -3.14 -5.46
N LYS A 459 7.16 -4.30 -4.89
CA LYS A 459 8.23 -4.45 -3.88
C LYS A 459 9.62 -3.98 -4.33
N SER A 460 9.95 -4.10 -5.62
CA SER A 460 11.19 -3.55 -6.17
C SER A 460 11.01 -3.03 -7.59
N GLY A 461 11.78 -1.98 -7.91
CA GLY A 461 11.69 -1.29 -9.20
C GLY A 461 10.36 -0.57 -9.43
N GLY A 462 9.52 -0.45 -8.39
CA GLY A 462 8.32 0.39 -8.40
C GLY A 462 8.70 1.88 -8.34
N ILE A 463 7.74 2.74 -8.65
CA ILE A 463 7.95 4.18 -8.54
C ILE A 463 7.92 4.63 -7.07
N THR A 464 8.70 5.65 -6.75
CA THR A 464 8.61 6.39 -5.49
C THR A 464 8.57 7.88 -5.79
N VAL A 465 7.68 8.61 -5.13
CA VAL A 465 7.63 10.07 -5.24
C VAL A 465 7.74 10.66 -3.84
N SER A 466 8.83 11.38 -3.59
CA SER A 466 9.03 12.07 -2.32
C SER A 466 8.55 13.52 -2.42
N HIS A 467 7.82 13.98 -1.42
CA HIS A 467 7.28 15.34 -1.31
C HIS A 467 7.86 16.00 -0.06
N LEU A 468 8.73 16.98 -0.24
CA LEU A 468 9.42 17.66 0.86
C LEU A 468 9.02 19.14 0.87
N ARG A 469 8.71 19.68 2.05
CA ARG A 469 8.46 21.11 2.27
C ARG A 469 9.37 21.63 3.37
N PHE A 470 9.88 22.85 3.18
CA PHE A 470 10.72 23.55 4.15
C PHE A 470 10.27 25.00 4.26
N GLY A 471 10.17 25.55 5.46
CA GLY A 471 9.74 26.94 5.64
C GLY A 471 10.05 27.51 7.02
N ASP A 472 9.86 28.81 7.15
CA ASP A 472 10.07 29.58 8.38
C ASP A 472 8.88 29.54 9.34
N ARG A 473 7.75 28.96 8.91
CA ARG A 473 6.53 28.75 9.68
C ARG A 473 6.12 27.27 9.72
N PRO A 474 5.27 26.86 10.69
CA PRO A 474 4.74 25.50 10.74
C PRO A 474 4.10 25.08 9.42
N ILE A 475 4.27 23.82 9.04
CA ILE A 475 3.77 23.25 7.80
C ILE A 475 2.65 22.27 8.13
N THR A 476 1.42 22.64 7.83
CA THR A 476 0.18 21.89 8.11
C THR A 476 -0.51 21.49 6.82
N SER A 477 0.27 21.03 5.84
CA SER A 477 -0.22 20.69 4.49
C SER A 477 -0.17 19.17 4.25
N PRO A 478 -1.05 18.35 4.86
CA PRO A 478 -1.04 16.89 4.75
C PRO A 478 -1.66 16.40 3.43
N TYR A 479 -1.20 16.96 2.32
CA TYR A 479 -1.56 16.59 0.95
C TYR A 479 -0.33 16.65 0.04
N LEU A 480 -0.40 16.03 -1.14
CA LEU A 480 0.76 15.97 -2.05
C LEU A 480 1.12 17.34 -2.64
N ILE A 481 2.40 17.52 -2.99
CA ILE A 481 2.85 18.76 -3.64
C ILE A 481 2.33 18.80 -5.07
N HIS A 482 1.45 19.73 -5.35
CA HIS A 482 0.95 20.05 -6.70
C HIS A 482 1.56 21.33 -7.28
N ARG A 483 2.32 22.09 -6.48
CA ARG A 483 3.11 23.26 -6.90
C ARG A 483 4.52 23.21 -6.31
N ALA A 484 5.50 22.75 -7.08
CA ALA A 484 6.88 22.54 -6.65
C ALA A 484 7.81 23.66 -7.14
N ASP A 485 8.75 24.07 -6.29
CA ASP A 485 9.87 24.95 -6.63
C ASP A 485 11.04 24.17 -7.25
N PHE A 486 11.17 22.89 -6.88
CA PHE A 486 12.22 21.99 -7.33
C PHE A 486 11.65 20.61 -7.65
N ILE A 487 12.04 20.05 -8.79
CA ILE A 487 11.79 18.64 -9.13
C ILE A 487 13.11 17.96 -9.50
N ALA A 488 13.34 16.77 -8.95
CA ALA A 488 14.40 15.87 -9.41
C ALA A 488 13.84 14.56 -9.93
N CYS A 489 14.47 14.01 -10.97
CA CYS A 489 14.22 12.68 -11.49
C CYS A 489 15.52 11.86 -11.47
N SER A 490 15.52 10.78 -10.69
CA SER A 490 16.70 9.93 -10.50
C SER A 490 16.87 8.88 -11.61
N GLN A 491 15.84 8.66 -12.42
CA GLN A 491 15.81 7.63 -13.48
C GLN A 491 15.55 8.24 -14.84
N GLN A 492 16.46 8.07 -15.79
CA GLN A 492 16.25 8.53 -17.17
C GLN A 492 15.05 7.85 -17.85
N SER A 493 14.75 6.59 -17.49
CA SER A 493 13.64 5.80 -18.08
C SER A 493 12.24 6.35 -17.75
N TYR A 494 12.14 7.29 -16.80
CA TYR A 494 10.88 7.88 -16.37
C TYR A 494 10.41 9.01 -17.28
N VAL A 495 11.34 9.60 -18.05
CA VAL A 495 11.10 10.75 -18.93
C VAL A 495 9.97 10.47 -19.94
N ASP A 496 9.90 9.26 -20.48
CA ASP A 496 8.89 8.87 -21.48
C ASP A 496 7.61 8.28 -20.87
N ARG A 497 7.56 8.13 -19.54
CA ARG A 497 6.54 7.34 -18.85
C ARG A 497 5.62 8.15 -17.97
N TYR A 498 6.17 9.17 -17.32
CA TYR A 498 5.47 9.96 -16.32
C TYR A 498 5.49 11.44 -16.67
N ASP A 499 4.51 12.17 -16.17
CA ASP A 499 4.46 13.61 -16.28
C ASP A 499 5.35 14.27 -15.20
N LEU A 500 6.67 14.14 -15.38
CA LEU A 500 7.65 14.50 -14.35
C LEU A 500 7.55 15.95 -13.89
N LEU A 501 7.22 16.85 -14.81
CA LEU A 501 7.20 18.30 -14.61
C LEU A 501 5.83 18.83 -14.16
N GLU A 502 4.82 17.95 -14.00
CA GLU A 502 3.50 18.35 -13.54
C GLU A 502 3.60 19.15 -12.24
N GLY A 503 3.05 20.37 -12.24
CA GLY A 503 3.05 21.23 -11.07
C GLY A 503 4.39 21.90 -10.74
N LEU A 504 5.41 21.84 -11.58
CA LEU A 504 6.58 22.72 -11.40
C LEU A 504 6.17 24.19 -11.56
N LYS A 505 6.74 25.10 -10.79
CA LYS A 505 6.45 26.53 -10.92
C LYS A 505 7.23 27.13 -12.10
N PRO A 506 6.70 28.19 -12.75
CA PRO A 506 7.48 28.96 -13.72
C PRO A 506 8.78 29.48 -13.08
N GLY A 507 9.91 29.32 -13.75
CA GLY A 507 11.24 29.63 -13.21
C GLY A 507 11.74 28.66 -12.14
N GLY A 508 11.04 27.56 -11.87
CA GLY A 508 11.49 26.51 -10.95
C GLY A 508 12.66 25.71 -11.51
N THR A 509 13.23 24.84 -10.67
CA THR A 509 14.42 24.04 -11.03
C THR A 509 14.05 22.59 -11.32
N PHE A 510 14.57 22.04 -12.43
CA PHE A 510 14.47 20.63 -12.77
C PHE A 510 15.86 19.98 -12.84
N LEU A 511 16.07 18.89 -12.09
CA LEU A 511 17.29 18.08 -12.11
C LEU A 511 16.99 16.69 -12.69
N LEU A 512 17.67 16.31 -13.77
CA LEU A 512 17.57 14.98 -14.37
C LEU A 512 18.89 14.19 -14.23
N ASN A 513 18.82 12.99 -13.68
CA ASN A 513 19.90 12.02 -13.75
C ASN A 513 19.86 11.27 -15.10
N CYS A 514 20.85 11.51 -15.96
CA CYS A 514 20.96 10.84 -17.27
C CYS A 514 22.41 10.80 -17.76
N SER A 515 22.70 9.86 -18.67
CA SER A 515 23.99 9.78 -19.36
C SER A 515 24.03 10.57 -20.68
N TRP A 516 22.92 11.21 -21.07
CA TRP A 516 22.82 11.97 -22.32
C TRP A 516 23.66 13.25 -22.26
N SER A 517 24.38 13.51 -23.35
CA SER A 517 25.00 14.81 -23.60
C SER A 517 23.95 15.87 -23.97
N GLU A 518 24.31 17.16 -23.86
CA GLU A 518 23.40 18.25 -24.19
C GLU A 518 22.85 18.17 -25.63
N ALA A 519 23.64 17.67 -26.58
CA ALA A 519 23.21 17.47 -27.97
C ALA A 519 22.21 16.31 -28.13
N GLU A 520 22.27 15.29 -27.26
CA GLU A 520 21.40 14.13 -27.29
C GLU A 520 20.06 14.40 -26.58
N LEU A 521 19.99 15.40 -25.68
CA LEU A 521 18.75 15.77 -24.98
C LEU A 521 17.60 16.09 -25.95
N GLU A 522 17.88 16.76 -27.07
CA GLU A 522 16.84 17.08 -28.05
C GLU A 522 16.26 15.84 -28.74
N GLN A 523 17.05 14.78 -28.87
CA GLN A 523 16.64 13.52 -29.49
C GLN A 523 15.82 12.65 -28.53
N HIS A 524 16.14 12.70 -27.24
CA HIS A 524 15.53 11.83 -26.22
C HIS A 524 14.38 12.46 -25.45
N LEU A 525 14.38 13.78 -25.21
CA LEU A 525 13.31 14.41 -24.43
C LEU A 525 12.00 14.49 -25.24
N PRO A 526 10.86 14.06 -24.66
CA PRO A 526 9.54 14.24 -25.26
C PRO A 526 9.25 15.70 -25.57
N VAL A 527 8.49 15.93 -26.65
CA VAL A 527 8.11 17.29 -27.07
C VAL A 527 7.37 18.04 -25.96
N GLY A 528 6.49 17.35 -25.21
CA GLY A 528 5.77 17.95 -24.08
C GLY A 528 6.70 18.49 -23.00
N VAL A 529 7.72 17.72 -22.62
CA VAL A 529 8.75 18.10 -21.64
C VAL A 529 9.55 19.29 -22.15
N ARG A 530 10.09 19.21 -23.38
CA ARG A 530 10.88 20.30 -23.99
C ARG A 530 10.12 21.62 -24.04
N ARG A 531 8.85 21.55 -24.49
CA ARG A 531 7.98 22.71 -24.59
C ARG A 531 7.73 23.35 -23.23
N TYR A 532 7.43 22.54 -22.21
CA TYR A 532 7.22 23.03 -20.86
C TYR A 532 8.47 23.71 -20.29
N LEU A 533 9.64 23.08 -20.44
CA LEU A 533 10.92 23.66 -20.00
C LEU A 533 11.15 25.07 -20.58
N ALA A 534 10.86 25.26 -21.86
CA ALA A 534 11.06 26.53 -22.54
C ALA A 534 9.97 27.57 -22.24
N GLN A 535 8.69 27.18 -22.23
CA GLN A 535 7.57 28.09 -21.97
C GLN A 535 7.60 28.66 -20.56
N GLU A 536 7.83 27.78 -19.58
CA GLU A 536 7.84 28.12 -18.16
C GLU A 536 9.21 28.60 -17.67
N LYS A 537 10.19 28.72 -18.57
CA LYS A 537 11.57 29.20 -18.30
C LYS A 537 12.23 28.44 -17.15
N ILE A 538 12.13 27.12 -17.19
CA ILE A 538 12.64 26.22 -16.15
C ILE A 538 14.16 26.23 -16.13
N ASP A 539 14.74 26.30 -14.94
CA ASP A 539 16.16 26.12 -14.72
C ASP A 539 16.51 24.62 -14.77
N PHE A 540 16.93 24.16 -15.94
CA PHE A 540 17.17 22.75 -16.22
C PHE A 540 18.64 22.34 -16.02
N TYR A 541 18.84 21.29 -15.21
CA TYR A 541 20.14 20.71 -14.90
C TYR A 541 20.16 19.20 -15.18
N THR A 542 21.31 18.70 -15.62
CA THR A 542 21.59 17.27 -15.77
C THR A 542 22.80 16.84 -14.93
N LEU A 543 22.79 15.60 -14.46
CA LEU A 543 23.91 14.96 -13.77
C LEU A 543 24.04 13.51 -14.23
N ASN A 544 25.21 13.09 -14.69
CA ASN A 544 25.47 11.67 -14.98
C ASN A 544 25.91 10.95 -13.71
N ALA A 545 24.97 10.76 -12.76
CA ALA A 545 25.29 10.23 -11.45
C ALA A 545 25.65 8.72 -11.50
N VAL A 546 25.15 8.00 -12.51
CA VAL A 546 25.36 6.55 -12.67
C VAL A 546 26.82 6.25 -13.01
N ASP A 547 27.38 6.91 -14.03
CA ASP A 547 28.76 6.63 -14.45
C ASP A 547 29.77 7.15 -13.41
N ILE A 548 29.50 8.31 -12.79
CA ILE A 548 30.33 8.80 -11.67
C ILE A 548 30.34 7.80 -10.51
N ALA A 549 29.18 7.25 -10.12
CA ALA A 549 29.12 6.24 -9.07
C ALA A 549 29.88 4.96 -9.43
N ARG A 550 29.85 4.54 -10.70
CA ARG A 550 30.58 3.38 -11.21
C ARG A 550 32.09 3.61 -11.14
N GLU A 551 32.58 4.76 -11.58
CA GLU A 551 34.00 5.14 -11.52
C GLU A 551 34.53 5.22 -10.09
N LEU A 552 33.70 5.66 -9.15
CA LEU A 552 34.04 5.71 -7.72
C LEU A 552 33.99 4.34 -7.02
N GLY A 553 33.52 3.27 -7.68
CA GLY A 553 33.35 1.95 -7.06
C GLY A 553 32.09 1.81 -6.18
N LEU A 554 31.15 2.75 -6.26
CA LEU A 554 29.85 2.70 -5.55
C LEU A 554 28.82 1.81 -6.28
N GLY A 555 29.17 1.27 -7.44
CA GLY A 555 28.29 0.45 -8.26
C GLY A 555 27.05 1.25 -8.71
N GLY A 556 25.86 0.69 -8.52
CA GLY A 556 24.59 1.35 -8.85
C GLY A 556 24.11 2.39 -7.82
N ARG A 557 24.91 2.76 -6.81
CA ARG A 557 24.49 3.65 -5.71
C ARG A 557 24.91 5.09 -5.98
N PHE A 558 24.02 5.85 -6.61
CA PHE A 558 24.25 7.26 -6.96
C PHE A 558 23.45 8.25 -6.10
N ASN A 559 22.74 7.78 -5.08
CA ASN A 559 21.90 8.57 -4.19
C ASN A 559 22.64 9.75 -3.54
N MET A 560 23.90 9.56 -3.12
CA MET A 560 24.71 10.61 -2.50
C MET A 560 25.02 11.78 -3.47
N LEU A 561 25.27 11.47 -4.74
CA LEU A 561 25.51 12.47 -5.80
C LEU A 561 24.25 13.32 -6.01
N MET A 562 23.09 12.67 -6.14
CA MET A 562 21.81 13.34 -6.32
C MET A 562 21.40 14.19 -5.10
N GLN A 563 21.69 13.70 -3.89
CA GLN A 563 21.43 14.43 -2.65
C GLN A 563 22.30 15.70 -2.56
N ALA A 564 23.59 15.61 -2.89
CA ALA A 564 24.48 16.76 -2.90
C ALA A 564 24.07 17.80 -3.95
N ALA A 565 23.66 17.34 -5.14
CA ALA A 565 23.09 18.17 -6.19
C ALA A 565 21.83 18.92 -5.72
N PHE A 566 20.93 18.25 -5.01
CA PHE A 566 19.74 18.88 -4.42
C PHE A 566 20.10 20.04 -3.48
N PHE A 567 21.03 19.84 -2.54
CA PHE A 567 21.45 20.90 -1.62
C PHE A 567 22.10 22.08 -2.37
N LYS A 568 22.92 21.79 -3.38
CA LYS A 568 23.57 22.83 -4.19
C LYS A 568 22.57 23.68 -4.99
N LEU A 569 21.58 23.04 -5.62
CA LEU A 569 20.63 23.70 -6.51
C LEU A 569 19.53 24.44 -5.75
N THR A 570 19.05 23.89 -4.64
CA THR A 570 17.98 24.54 -3.86
C THR A 570 18.51 25.63 -2.93
N ALA A 571 19.78 25.56 -2.52
CA ALA A 571 20.42 26.51 -1.62
C ALA A 571 19.61 26.82 -0.34
N ILE A 572 18.80 25.86 0.12
CA ILE A 572 18.02 25.95 1.37
C ILE A 572 18.97 26.12 2.57
N ILE A 573 20.15 25.50 2.47
CA ILE A 573 21.31 25.72 3.32
C ILE A 573 22.43 26.18 2.39
N ASP A 574 23.34 27.02 2.90
CA ASP A 574 24.59 27.33 2.21
C ASP A 574 25.27 26.04 1.71
N PRO A 575 25.67 25.95 0.42
CA PRO A 575 26.17 24.70 -0.16
C PRO A 575 27.39 24.10 0.54
N GLN A 576 28.30 24.93 1.05
CA GLN A 576 29.48 24.42 1.77
C GLN A 576 29.07 23.82 3.11
N THR A 577 28.21 24.52 3.84
CA THR A 577 27.64 24.04 5.11
C THR A 577 26.86 22.74 4.91
N ALA A 578 26.07 22.64 3.84
CA ALA A 578 25.35 21.41 3.49
C ALA A 578 26.30 20.26 3.18
N ALA A 579 27.41 20.51 2.47
CA ALA A 579 28.44 19.50 2.21
C ALA A 579 29.03 18.95 3.52
N ASP A 580 29.32 19.84 4.47
CA ASP A 580 29.88 19.47 5.77
C ASP A 580 28.89 18.59 6.57
N TYR A 581 27.61 18.95 6.60
CA TYR A 581 26.57 18.12 7.23
C TYR A 581 26.41 16.76 6.56
N LEU A 582 26.46 16.70 5.23
CA LEU A 582 26.41 15.42 4.50
C LEU A 582 27.61 14.53 4.86
N LYS A 583 28.82 15.10 4.91
CA LYS A 583 30.03 14.37 5.29
C LYS A 583 29.95 13.84 6.72
N GLN A 584 29.44 14.64 7.67
CA GLN A 584 29.20 14.19 9.05
C GLN A 584 28.15 13.07 9.13
N ALA A 585 27.07 13.17 8.34
CA ALA A 585 26.03 12.14 8.28
C ALA A 585 26.56 10.81 7.71
N VAL A 586 27.46 10.87 6.73
CA VAL A 586 28.18 9.71 6.17
C VAL A 586 29.04 9.05 7.24
N GLU A 587 29.81 9.81 8.02
CA GLU A 587 30.63 9.26 9.10
C GLU A 587 29.79 8.57 10.18
N LYS A 588 28.68 9.19 10.57
CA LYS A 588 27.76 8.59 11.55
C LYS A 588 27.11 7.30 11.05
N SER A 589 26.71 7.27 9.77
CA SER A 589 25.95 6.15 9.19
C SER A 589 26.84 4.99 8.74
N TYR A 590 28.04 5.30 8.23
CA TYR A 590 28.96 4.33 7.63
C TYR A 590 30.27 4.18 8.39
N GLY A 591 30.42 4.78 9.57
CA GLY A 591 31.62 4.66 10.41
C GLY A 591 32.03 3.22 10.69
N SER A 592 31.07 2.31 10.82
CA SER A 592 31.30 0.88 11.03
C SER A 592 31.66 0.09 9.77
N LYS A 593 31.57 0.70 8.57
CA LYS A 593 31.82 0.05 7.26
C LYS A 593 33.25 0.25 6.73
N GLY A 594 34.08 1.02 7.43
CA GLY A 594 35.50 1.23 7.12
C GLY A 594 35.80 2.50 6.30
N ALA A 595 37.05 2.98 6.38
CA ALA A 595 37.48 4.28 5.84
C ALA A 595 37.29 4.43 4.32
N SER A 596 37.52 3.37 3.55
CA SER A 596 37.34 3.40 2.09
C SER A 596 35.89 3.71 1.68
N VAL A 597 34.90 3.16 2.38
CA VAL A 597 33.48 3.44 2.11
C VAL A 597 33.14 4.90 2.42
N ILE A 598 33.70 5.45 3.51
CA ILE A 598 33.52 6.86 3.88
C ILE A 598 34.12 7.77 2.81
N GLU A 599 35.37 7.52 2.40
CA GLU A 599 36.07 8.31 1.39
C GLU A 599 35.33 8.32 0.05
N MET A 600 34.87 7.16 -0.44
CA MET A 600 34.07 7.07 -1.67
C MET A 600 32.79 7.92 -1.59
N ASN A 601 32.08 7.90 -0.46
CA ASN A 601 30.87 8.70 -0.28
C ASN A 601 31.17 10.20 -0.12
N GLN A 602 32.25 10.56 0.58
CA GLN A 602 32.68 11.95 0.70
C GLN A 602 33.07 12.54 -0.67
N ARG A 603 33.75 11.73 -1.50
CA ARG A 603 34.08 12.12 -2.88
C ARG A 603 32.83 12.23 -3.76
N ALA A 604 31.84 11.35 -3.57
CA ALA A 604 30.56 11.44 -4.23
C ALA A 604 29.81 12.74 -3.89
N ILE A 605 29.89 13.24 -2.65
CA ILE A 605 29.31 14.53 -2.26
C ILE A 605 29.96 15.68 -3.06
N GLU A 606 31.29 15.72 -3.10
CA GLU A 606 32.04 16.76 -3.81
C GLU A 606 31.72 16.79 -5.30
N LEU A 607 31.75 15.61 -5.94
CA LEU A 607 31.44 15.48 -7.36
C LEU A 607 29.96 15.78 -7.65
N GLY A 608 29.04 15.42 -6.76
CA GLY A 608 27.61 15.72 -6.93
C GLY A 608 27.32 17.21 -6.92
N MET A 609 28.11 18.02 -6.19
CA MET A 609 28.01 19.47 -6.24
C MET A 609 28.73 20.12 -7.43
N ALA A 610 29.81 19.49 -7.91
CA ALA A 610 30.67 20.06 -8.95
C ALA A 610 30.29 19.66 -10.39
N ALA A 611 29.76 18.46 -10.59
CA ALA A 611 29.49 17.87 -11.91
C ALA A 611 28.10 18.22 -12.48
N LEU A 612 27.38 19.16 -11.85
CA LEU A 612 26.09 19.66 -12.34
C LEU A 612 26.28 20.42 -13.65
N HIS A 613 25.57 19.99 -14.70
CA HIS A 613 25.54 20.69 -15.98
C HIS A 613 24.24 21.47 -16.11
N ARG A 614 24.33 22.80 -16.32
CA ARG A 614 23.16 23.63 -16.62
C ARG A 614 22.91 23.58 -18.13
N VAL A 615 21.74 23.11 -18.52
CA VAL A 615 21.35 22.97 -19.93
C VAL A 615 20.90 24.31 -20.48
N THR A 616 21.39 24.69 -21.66
CA THR A 616 20.89 25.88 -22.37
C THR A 616 19.60 25.50 -23.09
N VAL A 617 18.44 25.78 -22.49
CA VAL A 617 17.14 25.44 -23.08
C VAL A 617 16.92 26.25 -24.37
N PRO A 618 16.83 25.61 -25.55
CA PRO A 618 16.63 26.31 -26.81
C PRO A 618 15.26 26.99 -26.90
N ALA A 619 15.22 28.23 -27.37
CA ALA A 619 13.97 29.00 -27.48
C ALA A 619 12.94 28.35 -28.42
N HIS A 620 13.37 27.64 -29.47
CA HIS A 620 12.47 26.98 -30.42
C HIS A 620 11.68 25.82 -29.79
N TRP A 621 12.11 25.30 -28.63
CA TRP A 621 11.36 24.27 -27.91
C TRP A 621 9.97 24.75 -27.48
N ALA A 622 9.80 26.05 -27.20
CA ALA A 622 8.52 26.61 -26.76
C ALA A 622 7.40 26.52 -27.80
N THR A 623 7.76 26.40 -29.08
CA THR A 623 6.84 26.40 -30.22
C THR A 623 6.77 25.04 -30.92
N LEU A 624 7.35 23.99 -30.34
CA LEU A 624 7.28 22.65 -30.93
C LEU A 624 5.83 22.18 -30.98
N GLU A 625 5.40 21.73 -32.16
CA GLU A 625 4.11 21.08 -32.33
C GLU A 625 4.17 19.69 -31.70
N ALA A 626 3.11 19.33 -30.97
CA ALA A 626 3.02 17.97 -30.44
C ALA A 626 3.00 17.00 -31.63
N PRO A 627 3.79 15.92 -31.58
CA PRO A 627 3.74 14.91 -32.62
C PRO A 627 2.30 14.40 -32.73
N ALA A 628 1.84 14.16 -33.97
CA ALA A 628 0.54 13.53 -34.18
C ALA A 628 0.50 12.23 -33.35
N PRO A 629 -0.60 11.97 -32.63
CA PRO A 629 -0.71 10.74 -31.85
C PRO A 629 -0.45 9.56 -32.79
N GLN A 630 0.57 8.76 -32.47
CA GLN A 630 0.82 7.51 -33.21
C GLN A 630 -0.44 6.66 -33.16
N ALA A 631 -0.77 6.00 -34.27
CA ALA A 631 -1.83 5.00 -34.29
C ALA A 631 -1.58 4.01 -33.15
N SER A 632 -2.52 3.90 -32.22
CA SER A 632 -2.35 2.96 -31.12
C SER A 632 -2.27 1.56 -31.70
N THR A 633 -1.38 0.73 -31.14
CA THR A 633 -1.52 -0.70 -31.29
C THR A 633 -2.93 -1.12 -30.88
N LEU A 634 -3.47 -2.17 -31.50
CA LEU A 634 -4.69 -2.81 -31.02
C LEU A 634 -4.40 -3.30 -29.58
N MET A 635 -5.05 -2.68 -28.60
CA MET A 635 -4.91 -2.96 -27.18
C MET A 635 -6.30 -3.27 -26.60
N PRO A 636 -6.44 -4.27 -25.71
CA PRO A 636 -7.70 -4.50 -25.02
C PRO A 636 -8.15 -3.26 -24.24
N ASP A 637 -9.46 -3.04 -24.14
CA ASP A 637 -10.03 -1.85 -23.50
C ASP A 637 -9.54 -1.67 -22.06
N PHE A 638 -9.51 -2.75 -21.27
CA PHE A 638 -8.95 -2.72 -19.91
C PHE A 638 -7.50 -2.20 -19.88
N ILE A 639 -6.66 -2.61 -20.83
CA ILE A 639 -5.26 -2.18 -20.88
C ILE A 639 -5.17 -0.70 -21.22
N ARG A 640 -5.93 -0.24 -22.22
CA ARG A 640 -5.93 1.14 -22.71
C ARG A 640 -6.52 2.11 -21.68
N ASP A 641 -7.65 1.74 -21.08
CA ASP A 641 -8.51 2.65 -20.32
C ASP A 641 -8.31 2.56 -18.80
N ILE A 642 -7.69 1.49 -18.28
CA ILE A 642 -7.45 1.31 -16.84
C ILE A 642 -5.96 1.11 -16.53
N LEU A 643 -5.32 0.07 -17.09
CA LEU A 643 -3.93 -0.25 -16.76
C LEU A 643 -2.96 0.88 -17.15
N GLN A 644 -3.06 1.42 -18.37
CA GLN A 644 -2.18 2.47 -18.85
C GLN A 644 -2.32 3.77 -18.03
N PRO A 645 -3.54 4.29 -17.75
CA PRO A 645 -3.71 5.43 -16.85
C PRO A 645 -3.12 5.20 -15.46
N MET A 646 -3.40 4.07 -14.82
CA MET A 646 -2.84 3.75 -13.51
C MET A 646 -1.31 3.66 -13.52
N ASN A 647 -0.73 2.97 -14.51
CA ASN A 647 0.72 2.87 -14.66
C ASN A 647 1.40 4.20 -14.98
N ARG A 648 0.68 5.18 -15.54
CA ARG A 648 1.15 6.56 -15.74
C ARG A 648 0.93 7.47 -14.53
N GLN A 649 0.54 6.92 -13.38
CA GLN A 649 0.18 7.67 -12.16
C GLN A 649 -1.01 8.62 -12.36
N ARG A 650 -1.96 8.21 -13.22
CA ARG A 650 -3.21 8.93 -13.49
C ARG A 650 -4.45 8.12 -13.12
N GLY A 651 -4.29 7.14 -12.22
CA GLY A 651 -5.40 6.33 -11.72
C GLY A 651 -6.46 7.15 -10.98
N ASP A 652 -6.07 8.26 -10.34
CA ASP A 652 -7.00 9.19 -9.68
C ASP A 652 -7.99 9.89 -10.63
N LEU A 653 -7.68 9.92 -11.94
CA LEU A 653 -8.56 10.50 -12.97
C LEU A 653 -9.62 9.51 -13.47
N LEU A 654 -9.51 8.24 -13.13
CA LEU A 654 -10.51 7.24 -13.53
C LEU A 654 -11.81 7.48 -12.75
N PRO A 655 -12.94 7.68 -13.44
CA PRO A 655 -14.23 7.84 -12.78
C PRO A 655 -14.73 6.50 -12.23
N VAL A 656 -15.77 6.54 -11.39
CA VAL A 656 -16.41 5.33 -10.84
C VAL A 656 -16.88 4.40 -11.97
N SER A 657 -17.42 4.94 -13.07
CA SER A 657 -17.87 4.15 -14.23
C SER A 657 -16.76 3.35 -14.92
N ALA A 658 -15.49 3.70 -14.74
CA ALA A 658 -14.36 2.93 -15.28
C ALA A 658 -14.28 1.52 -14.67
N PHE A 659 -14.91 1.30 -13.52
CA PHE A 659 -14.96 0.02 -12.80
C PHE A 659 -16.33 -0.66 -12.89
N ALA A 660 -17.20 -0.23 -13.81
CA ALA A 660 -18.49 -0.89 -14.04
C ALA A 660 -18.28 -2.34 -14.55
N GLY A 661 -18.97 -3.30 -13.95
CA GLY A 661 -18.74 -4.73 -14.16
C GLY A 661 -17.56 -5.30 -13.37
N MET A 662 -16.88 -4.49 -12.56
CA MET A 662 -15.80 -4.87 -11.65
C MET A 662 -16.12 -4.45 -10.20
N GLU A 663 -17.41 -4.29 -9.86
CA GLU A 663 -17.86 -3.79 -8.55
C GLU A 663 -17.40 -4.70 -7.40
N ASP A 664 -17.25 -6.00 -7.67
CA ASP A 664 -16.74 -7.01 -6.75
C ASP A 664 -15.20 -7.06 -6.64
N GLY A 665 -14.49 -6.18 -7.37
CA GLY A 665 -13.03 -6.14 -7.39
C GLY A 665 -12.39 -7.12 -8.38
N THR A 666 -13.16 -7.74 -9.28
CA THR A 666 -12.62 -8.65 -10.30
C THR A 666 -11.74 -7.93 -11.32
N PHE A 667 -10.55 -8.48 -11.60
CA PHE A 667 -9.63 -8.00 -12.64
C PHE A 667 -9.35 -9.10 -13.68
N PRO A 668 -9.10 -8.74 -14.96
CA PRO A 668 -8.71 -9.72 -15.97
C PRO A 668 -7.29 -10.25 -15.72
N SER A 669 -7.07 -11.51 -16.09
CA SER A 669 -5.76 -12.15 -16.05
C SER A 669 -4.81 -11.64 -17.14
N GLY A 670 -3.51 -11.81 -16.95
CA GLY A 670 -2.48 -11.62 -17.97
C GLY A 670 -2.14 -10.17 -18.31
N THR A 671 -2.55 -9.21 -17.48
CA THR A 671 -2.35 -7.79 -17.75
C THR A 671 -0.88 -7.37 -17.57
N ALA A 672 -0.09 -8.10 -16.76
CA ALA A 672 1.33 -7.82 -16.55
C ALA A 672 2.17 -7.87 -17.84
N ALA A 673 1.77 -8.66 -18.83
CA ALA A 673 2.44 -8.78 -20.12
C ALA A 673 2.50 -7.46 -20.91
N TRP A 674 1.61 -6.52 -20.62
CA TRP A 674 1.49 -5.22 -21.27
C TRP A 674 2.33 -4.12 -20.60
N GLU A 675 2.98 -4.39 -19.47
CA GLU A 675 3.73 -3.36 -18.74
C GLU A 675 5.08 -3.03 -19.38
N LYS A 676 5.80 -4.05 -19.88
CA LYS A 676 7.11 -3.92 -20.55
C LYS A 676 8.05 -2.92 -19.83
N ARG A 677 8.25 -3.18 -18.53
CA ARG A 677 8.83 -2.22 -17.58
C ARG A 677 10.25 -1.76 -17.92
N GLY A 678 11.08 -2.58 -18.57
CA GLY A 678 12.42 -2.20 -19.02
C GLY A 678 13.29 -1.56 -17.93
N ILE A 679 13.23 -2.11 -16.71
CA ILE A 679 13.89 -1.55 -15.51
C ILE A 679 15.29 -2.11 -15.25
N ALA A 680 15.69 -3.18 -15.95
CA ALA A 680 17.00 -3.78 -15.76
C ALA A 680 18.11 -2.86 -16.29
N LEU A 681 19.24 -2.80 -15.57
CA LEU A 681 20.46 -2.19 -16.08
C LEU A 681 21.12 -3.07 -17.14
N GLU A 682 21.13 -4.38 -16.88
CA GLU A 682 21.70 -5.39 -17.77
C GLU A 682 20.71 -6.55 -17.95
N VAL A 683 20.73 -7.18 -19.12
CA VAL A 683 19.91 -8.35 -19.46
C VAL A 683 20.78 -9.45 -20.07
N PRO A 684 20.41 -10.73 -19.94
CA PRO A 684 21.18 -11.82 -20.53
C PRO A 684 21.04 -11.82 -22.06
N VAL A 685 22.12 -12.12 -22.78
CA VAL A 685 22.11 -12.42 -24.21
C VAL A 685 22.44 -13.89 -24.44
N TRP A 686 21.76 -14.55 -25.37
CA TRP A 686 21.96 -15.97 -25.67
C TRP A 686 23.05 -16.20 -26.72
N GLN A 687 23.94 -17.15 -26.44
CA GLN A 687 25.00 -17.62 -27.31
C GLN A 687 24.75 -19.10 -27.69
N PRO A 688 24.26 -19.40 -28.91
CA PRO A 688 23.82 -20.74 -29.29
C PRO A 688 24.91 -21.82 -29.19
N ASP A 689 26.16 -21.49 -29.50
CA ASP A 689 27.26 -22.46 -29.56
C ASP A 689 27.58 -23.06 -28.19
N GLY A 690 27.55 -22.25 -27.13
CA GLY A 690 27.76 -22.75 -25.76
C GLY A 690 26.52 -23.41 -25.13
N CYS A 691 25.36 -23.35 -25.78
CA CYS A 691 24.09 -23.79 -25.22
C CYS A 691 23.84 -25.30 -25.40
N THR A 692 23.56 -25.97 -24.27
CA THR A 692 23.24 -27.41 -24.17
C THR A 692 21.75 -27.72 -24.24
N GLN A 693 20.87 -26.71 -24.39
CA GLN A 693 19.41 -26.88 -24.47
C GLN A 693 18.80 -27.62 -23.26
N CYS A 694 19.32 -27.32 -22.05
CA CYS A 694 18.88 -27.94 -20.79
C CYS A 694 17.67 -27.24 -20.14
N ASN A 695 17.32 -26.03 -20.61
CA ASN A 695 16.25 -25.17 -20.10
C ASN A 695 16.37 -24.71 -18.63
N GLN A 696 17.50 -24.95 -17.95
CA GLN A 696 17.68 -24.53 -16.55
C GLN A 696 17.58 -23.02 -16.36
N CYS A 697 18.07 -22.24 -17.32
CA CYS A 697 17.97 -20.78 -17.31
C CYS A 697 16.51 -20.29 -17.29
N ALA A 698 15.64 -20.93 -18.07
CA ALA A 698 14.20 -20.71 -18.00
C ALA A 698 13.66 -21.18 -16.66
N PHE A 699 14.00 -22.39 -16.21
CA PHE A 699 13.54 -22.99 -14.94
C PHE A 699 13.74 -22.09 -13.71
N VAL A 700 14.87 -21.38 -13.62
CA VAL A 700 15.20 -20.53 -12.46
C VAL A 700 14.73 -19.08 -12.59
N CYS A 701 14.18 -18.67 -13.73
CA CYS A 701 13.83 -17.27 -13.96
C CYS A 701 12.59 -16.86 -13.16
N PRO A 702 12.70 -15.89 -12.22
CA PRO A 702 11.59 -15.49 -11.36
C PRO A 702 10.47 -14.70 -12.06
N HIS A 703 10.69 -14.24 -13.29
CA HIS A 703 9.72 -13.39 -14.02
C HIS A 703 9.26 -14.00 -15.34
N ALA A 704 9.63 -15.25 -15.65
CA ALA A 704 9.35 -15.88 -16.95
C ALA A 704 9.84 -15.06 -18.17
N ALA A 705 10.90 -14.24 -17.98
CA ALA A 705 11.49 -13.38 -19.00
C ALA A 705 12.48 -14.12 -19.92
N ILE A 706 12.67 -15.43 -19.73
CA ILE A 706 13.48 -16.29 -20.58
C ILE A 706 12.76 -17.62 -20.79
N ARG A 707 12.51 -17.99 -22.05
CA ARG A 707 11.68 -19.13 -22.44
C ARG A 707 12.34 -19.92 -23.57
N PRO A 708 12.35 -21.26 -23.51
CA PRO A 708 12.72 -22.06 -24.67
C PRO A 708 11.55 -22.08 -25.66
N ALA A 709 11.85 -21.97 -26.94
CA ALA A 709 10.90 -22.06 -28.04
C ALA A 709 11.36 -23.11 -29.05
N LEU A 710 10.39 -23.79 -29.66
CA LEU A 710 10.61 -24.71 -30.78
C LEU A 710 10.01 -24.08 -32.04
N LEU A 711 10.82 -24.03 -33.10
CA LEU A 711 10.42 -23.55 -34.43
C LEU A 711 10.38 -24.74 -35.39
N ASN A 712 9.33 -24.85 -36.19
CA ASN A 712 9.35 -25.70 -37.37
C ASN A 712 10.13 -25.01 -38.52
N ALA A 713 10.30 -25.69 -39.66
CA ALA A 713 11.07 -25.15 -40.78
C ALA A 713 10.50 -23.84 -41.34
N GLU A 714 9.16 -23.74 -41.47
CA GLU A 714 8.49 -22.54 -41.98
C GLU A 714 8.66 -21.35 -41.02
N GLU A 715 8.43 -21.56 -39.72
CA GLU A 715 8.62 -20.56 -38.67
C GLU A 715 10.08 -20.13 -38.53
N GLN A 716 11.04 -20.98 -38.89
CA GLN A 716 12.44 -20.61 -38.94
C GLN A 716 12.74 -19.72 -40.15
N ASP A 717 12.19 -20.05 -41.31
CA ASP A 717 12.39 -19.32 -42.56
C ASP A 717 11.76 -17.92 -42.53
N THR A 718 10.65 -17.76 -41.81
CA THR A 718 9.96 -16.47 -41.63
C THR A 718 10.40 -15.69 -40.39
N ALA A 719 11.39 -16.18 -39.65
CA ALA A 719 11.84 -15.55 -38.41
C ALA A 719 12.42 -14.13 -38.65
N PRO A 720 12.22 -13.18 -37.72
CA PRO A 720 12.77 -11.85 -37.84
C PRO A 720 14.30 -11.84 -37.83
N ALA A 721 14.90 -10.85 -38.49
CA ALA A 721 16.34 -10.64 -38.47
C ALA A 721 16.86 -10.53 -37.03
N GLY A 722 17.90 -11.31 -36.71
CA GLY A 722 18.49 -11.39 -35.36
C GLY A 722 17.98 -12.55 -34.50
N LEU A 723 16.92 -13.27 -34.92
CA LEU A 723 16.54 -14.53 -34.26
C LEU A 723 17.62 -15.59 -34.54
N LEU A 724 18.31 -16.00 -33.47
CA LEU A 724 19.24 -17.12 -33.53
C LEU A 724 18.49 -18.43 -33.28
N SER A 725 18.87 -19.54 -33.90
CA SER A 725 18.33 -20.86 -33.58
C SER A 725 19.38 -21.95 -33.84
N LYS A 726 19.17 -23.15 -33.28
CA LYS A 726 20.00 -24.33 -33.57
C LYS A 726 19.15 -25.60 -33.57
N PRO A 727 19.54 -26.70 -34.24
CA PRO A 727 18.76 -27.94 -34.25
C PRO A 727 18.39 -28.42 -32.83
N ALA A 728 17.13 -28.79 -32.60
CA ALA A 728 16.66 -29.19 -31.28
C ALA A 728 17.11 -30.62 -30.93
N GLN A 729 17.84 -30.76 -29.83
CA GLN A 729 18.32 -32.03 -29.31
C GLN A 729 17.18 -32.82 -28.70
N GLY A 730 16.84 -33.95 -29.33
CA GLY A 730 15.74 -34.82 -28.91
C GLY A 730 14.39 -34.53 -29.58
N ALA A 731 14.32 -33.56 -30.50
CA ALA A 731 13.11 -33.21 -31.24
C ALA A 731 13.49 -32.89 -32.70
N LYS A 732 13.55 -33.92 -33.56
CA LYS A 732 14.24 -33.88 -34.86
C LYS A 732 13.65 -32.89 -35.87
N ASP A 733 12.36 -32.60 -35.76
CA ASP A 733 11.63 -31.74 -36.71
C ASP A 733 11.65 -30.26 -36.31
N TYR A 734 12.37 -29.91 -35.25
CA TYR A 734 12.36 -28.57 -34.67
C TYR A 734 13.74 -27.95 -34.52
N HIS A 735 13.77 -26.62 -34.57
CA HIS A 735 14.88 -25.78 -34.15
C HIS A 735 14.59 -25.18 -32.77
N TYR A 736 15.62 -25.17 -31.93
CA TYR A 736 15.58 -24.60 -30.59
C TYR A 736 16.02 -23.13 -30.63
N HIS A 737 15.22 -22.27 -30.01
CA HIS A 737 15.54 -20.89 -29.70
C HIS A 737 15.36 -20.64 -28.20
N LEU A 738 16.24 -19.83 -27.59
CA LEU A 738 16.07 -19.37 -26.22
C LEU A 738 15.66 -17.88 -26.28
N ALA A 739 14.36 -17.64 -26.17
CA ALA A 739 13.78 -16.31 -26.19
C ALA A 739 14.04 -15.59 -24.87
N ILE A 740 14.42 -14.31 -24.95
CA ILE A 740 14.67 -13.45 -23.79
C ILE A 740 13.88 -12.15 -23.99
N SER A 741 13.05 -11.77 -23.02
CA SER A 741 12.35 -10.48 -23.02
C SER A 741 13.26 -9.41 -22.43
N PRO A 742 13.79 -8.47 -23.23
CA PRO A 742 14.61 -7.39 -22.68
C PRO A 742 13.79 -6.46 -21.77
N LEU A 743 12.50 -6.30 -22.05
CA LEU A 743 11.64 -5.33 -21.34
C LEU A 743 10.95 -5.92 -20.10
N ASP A 744 10.95 -7.24 -19.92
CA ASP A 744 10.39 -7.87 -18.72
C ASP A 744 11.47 -8.49 -17.81
N CYS A 745 12.72 -8.55 -18.28
CA CYS A 745 13.84 -8.98 -17.47
C CYS A 745 14.09 -7.97 -16.32
N SER A 746 14.33 -8.50 -15.12
CA SER A 746 14.71 -7.70 -13.95
C SER A 746 16.23 -7.58 -13.76
N GLY A 747 17.04 -8.19 -14.64
CA GLY A 747 18.51 -8.15 -14.56
C GLY A 747 19.14 -8.90 -13.38
N CYS A 748 18.44 -9.88 -12.77
CA CYS A 748 18.93 -10.56 -11.56
C CYS A 748 20.16 -11.47 -11.75
N GLY A 749 20.47 -11.88 -12.98
CA GLY A 749 21.63 -12.75 -13.26
C GLY A 749 21.44 -14.25 -12.94
N ASN A 750 20.36 -14.66 -12.26
CA ASN A 750 20.12 -16.06 -11.86
C ASN A 750 20.28 -17.07 -13.02
N CYS A 751 19.80 -16.71 -14.21
CA CYS A 751 19.87 -17.56 -15.40
C CYS A 751 21.31 -17.76 -15.91
N VAL A 752 22.17 -16.74 -15.77
CA VAL A 752 23.59 -16.80 -16.15
C VAL A 752 24.36 -17.64 -15.13
N GLU A 753 24.10 -17.43 -13.84
CA GLU A 753 24.78 -18.15 -12.76
C GLU A 753 24.45 -19.64 -12.73
N SER A 754 23.18 -19.97 -12.98
CA SER A 754 22.68 -21.35 -13.03
C SER A 754 23.03 -22.07 -14.33
N CYS A 755 23.49 -21.36 -15.36
CA CYS A 755 23.85 -21.98 -16.64
C CYS A 755 25.01 -22.98 -16.48
N PRO A 756 24.85 -24.28 -16.85
CA PRO A 756 25.93 -25.26 -16.76
C PRO A 756 27.16 -24.90 -17.62
N SER A 757 26.96 -24.13 -18.68
CA SER A 757 28.01 -23.57 -19.54
C SER A 757 28.28 -22.10 -19.18
N ARG A 758 28.64 -21.82 -17.91
CA ARG A 758 28.83 -20.46 -17.37
C ARG A 758 29.66 -19.57 -18.30
N GLY A 759 29.11 -18.39 -18.64
CA GLY A 759 29.75 -17.39 -19.52
C GLY A 759 29.88 -17.77 -21.00
N LYS A 760 29.49 -19.00 -21.40
CA LYS A 760 29.57 -19.47 -22.81
C LYS A 760 28.23 -19.50 -23.53
N ALA A 761 27.12 -19.63 -22.80
CA ALA A 761 25.78 -19.71 -23.37
C ALA A 761 24.91 -18.48 -23.05
N LEU A 762 25.22 -17.79 -21.95
CA LEU A 762 24.53 -16.59 -21.51
C LEU A 762 25.55 -15.61 -20.92
N GLN A 763 25.40 -14.33 -21.26
CA GLN A 763 26.22 -13.24 -20.73
C GLN A 763 25.34 -12.02 -20.46
N MET A 764 25.56 -11.32 -19.34
CA MET A 764 24.89 -10.05 -19.07
C MET A 764 25.48 -8.95 -19.94
N VAL A 765 24.61 -8.15 -20.55
CA VAL A 765 24.96 -6.97 -21.37
C VAL A 765 24.00 -5.83 -21.05
N SER A 766 24.36 -4.59 -21.37
CA SER A 766 23.49 -3.42 -21.18
C SER A 766 22.12 -3.61 -21.83
N LEU A 767 21.04 -3.24 -21.12
CA LEU A 767 19.66 -3.29 -21.65
C LEU A 767 19.54 -2.54 -22.97
N ASP A 768 20.16 -1.37 -23.10
CA ASP A 768 20.04 -0.53 -24.30
C ASP A 768 20.54 -1.23 -25.56
N SER A 769 21.55 -2.10 -25.42
CA SER A 769 22.04 -2.93 -26.53
C SER A 769 21.06 -4.00 -27.00
N GLN A 770 20.07 -4.35 -26.17
CA GLN A 770 19.12 -5.44 -26.41
C GLN A 770 17.67 -4.97 -26.60
N ARG A 771 17.36 -3.67 -26.45
CA ARG A 771 15.98 -3.15 -26.65
C ARG A 771 15.41 -3.49 -28.02
N ALA A 772 16.25 -3.46 -29.06
CA ALA A 772 15.87 -3.80 -30.43
C ALA A 772 15.46 -5.29 -30.62
N MET A 773 15.70 -6.15 -29.62
CA MET A 773 15.31 -7.57 -29.64
C MET A 773 13.87 -7.81 -29.16
N ALA A 774 13.13 -6.77 -28.74
CA ALA A 774 11.73 -6.93 -28.33
C ALA A 774 10.83 -7.58 -29.42
N PRO A 775 10.94 -7.24 -30.72
CA PRO A 775 10.17 -7.93 -31.76
C PRO A 775 10.53 -9.41 -31.93
N VAL A 776 11.77 -9.80 -31.62
CA VAL A 776 12.20 -11.22 -31.65
C VAL A 776 11.53 -12.00 -30.53
N TRP A 777 11.40 -11.39 -29.35
CA TRP A 777 10.62 -11.95 -28.24
C TRP A 777 9.15 -12.11 -28.60
N ASP A 778 8.53 -11.06 -29.18
CA ASP A 778 7.12 -11.09 -29.55
C ASP A 778 6.84 -12.17 -30.61
N TYR A 779 7.74 -12.33 -31.59
CA TYR A 779 7.68 -13.44 -32.57
C TYR A 779 7.72 -14.81 -31.88
N ALA A 780 8.65 -15.01 -30.94
CA ALA A 780 8.80 -16.27 -30.22
C ALA A 780 7.55 -16.61 -29.37
N LEU A 781 6.88 -15.62 -28.78
CA LEU A 781 5.61 -15.83 -28.09
C LEU A 781 4.43 -16.08 -29.04
N GLY A 782 4.49 -15.58 -30.27
CA GLY A 782 3.46 -15.76 -31.30
C GLY A 782 3.55 -17.06 -32.09
N LEU A 783 4.55 -17.91 -31.83
CA LEU A 783 4.70 -19.20 -32.51
C LEU A 783 3.48 -20.10 -32.28
N ALA A 784 3.16 -20.95 -33.27
CA ALA A 784 2.05 -21.86 -33.15
C ALA A 784 2.28 -22.85 -31.98
N PRO A 785 1.25 -23.17 -31.18
CA PRO A 785 1.35 -24.17 -30.11
C PRO A 785 1.85 -25.51 -30.65
N LYS A 786 2.75 -26.15 -29.90
CA LYS A 786 3.37 -27.44 -30.26
C LYS A 786 3.22 -28.42 -29.11
N ASP A 787 3.05 -29.69 -29.45
CA ASP A 787 3.10 -30.75 -28.45
C ASP A 787 4.47 -30.78 -27.80
N ASN A 788 4.51 -30.94 -26.48
CA ASN A 788 5.75 -31.06 -25.74
C ASN A 788 6.46 -32.37 -26.13
N PRO A 789 7.63 -32.33 -26.81
CA PRO A 789 8.32 -33.54 -27.22
C PRO A 789 9.03 -34.25 -26.07
N PHE A 790 8.95 -33.70 -24.84
CA PHE A 790 9.56 -34.23 -23.63
C PHE A 790 8.51 -34.45 -22.54
N ARG A 791 8.88 -35.21 -21.50
CA ARG A 791 8.02 -35.37 -20.32
C ARG A 791 7.99 -34.09 -19.50
N LYS A 792 6.79 -33.52 -19.28
CA LYS A 792 6.60 -32.29 -18.48
C LYS A 792 7.10 -32.39 -17.04
N THR A 793 7.28 -33.60 -16.50
CA THR A 793 7.85 -33.85 -15.16
C THR A 793 9.38 -33.76 -15.09
N THR A 794 10.05 -33.47 -16.20
CA THR A 794 11.51 -33.24 -16.24
C THR A 794 11.81 -31.74 -16.27
N VAL A 795 13.00 -31.33 -15.78
CA VAL A 795 13.42 -29.92 -15.87
C VAL A 795 13.35 -29.40 -17.30
N LYS A 796 13.88 -30.14 -18.29
CA LYS A 796 13.81 -29.72 -19.70
C LYS A 796 12.38 -29.64 -20.20
N GLY A 797 11.57 -30.68 -19.98
CA GLY A 797 10.22 -30.77 -20.51
C GLY A 797 9.25 -29.76 -19.89
N SER A 798 9.31 -29.54 -18.56
CA SER A 798 8.45 -28.56 -17.88
C SER A 798 8.55 -27.16 -18.49
N GLN A 799 9.73 -26.79 -19.01
CA GLN A 799 9.97 -25.45 -19.53
C GLN A 799 9.47 -25.25 -20.96
N PHE A 800 9.04 -26.30 -21.66
CA PHE A 800 8.30 -26.18 -22.92
C PHE A 800 6.80 -25.98 -22.69
N GLU A 801 6.30 -26.18 -21.47
CA GLU A 801 4.94 -25.78 -21.10
C GLU A 801 4.86 -24.27 -20.92
N THR A 802 3.75 -23.67 -21.34
CA THR A 802 3.50 -22.24 -21.18
C THR A 802 3.51 -21.86 -19.70
N PRO A 803 4.38 -20.95 -19.24
CA PRO A 803 4.30 -20.43 -17.88
C PRO A 803 3.05 -19.56 -17.75
N LEU A 804 2.17 -19.88 -16.79
CA LEU A 804 0.93 -19.13 -16.54
C LEU A 804 1.06 -18.18 -15.34
N LEU A 805 2.31 -17.87 -14.97
CA LEU A 805 2.70 -16.79 -14.07
C LEU A 805 3.90 -16.08 -14.71
N GLU A 806 3.74 -14.81 -15.10
CA GLU A 806 4.75 -14.07 -15.84
C GLU A 806 4.81 -12.61 -15.42
N PHE A 807 6.03 -12.04 -15.41
CA PHE A 807 6.28 -10.60 -15.24
C PHE A 807 5.71 -9.95 -13.97
N SER A 808 5.60 -10.73 -12.88
CA SER A 808 5.12 -10.23 -11.59
C SER A 808 5.90 -9.02 -11.05
N GLY A 809 5.27 -8.29 -10.12
CA GLY A 809 5.89 -7.19 -9.39
C GLY A 809 6.94 -7.60 -8.35
N ALA A 810 7.36 -8.88 -8.33
CA ALA A 810 8.32 -9.41 -7.36
C ALA A 810 9.73 -8.83 -7.55
N CYS A 811 10.54 -8.93 -6.50
CA CYS A 811 11.93 -8.47 -6.47
C CYS A 811 12.78 -9.14 -7.57
N ALA A 812 13.83 -8.45 -8.03
CA ALA A 812 14.84 -9.07 -8.89
C ALA A 812 15.49 -10.25 -8.15
N GLY A 813 15.37 -11.47 -8.72
CA GLY A 813 15.92 -12.68 -8.09
C GLY A 813 15.04 -13.27 -6.98
N CYS A 814 13.75 -12.93 -6.92
CA CYS A 814 12.81 -13.47 -5.93
C CYS A 814 12.86 -15.01 -5.85
N GLY A 815 12.87 -15.54 -4.62
CA GLY A 815 12.90 -16.98 -4.35
C GLY A 815 11.55 -17.68 -4.47
N GLU A 816 10.43 -16.95 -4.42
CA GLU A 816 9.08 -17.53 -4.38
C GLU A 816 8.54 -17.88 -5.77
N THR A 817 8.65 -16.92 -6.71
CA THR A 817 7.98 -17.00 -8.01
C THR A 817 8.46 -18.13 -8.93
N PRO A 818 9.73 -18.60 -8.90
CA PRO A 818 10.12 -19.79 -9.66
C PRO A 818 9.30 -21.04 -9.30
N TYR A 819 8.96 -21.22 -8.01
CA TYR A 819 8.13 -22.34 -7.55
C TYR A 819 6.69 -22.20 -8.03
N ALA A 820 6.07 -21.04 -7.79
CA ALA A 820 4.69 -20.78 -8.22
C ALA A 820 4.54 -20.95 -9.74
N ARG A 821 5.47 -20.43 -10.52
CA ARG A 821 5.48 -20.55 -11.98
C ARG A 821 5.66 -22.00 -12.44
N LEU A 822 6.52 -22.79 -11.80
CA LEU A 822 6.67 -24.20 -12.14
C LEU A 822 5.35 -24.96 -11.89
N ILE A 823 4.66 -24.67 -10.80
CA ILE A 823 3.34 -25.27 -10.50
C ILE A 823 2.33 -24.91 -11.59
N THR A 824 2.32 -23.66 -12.06
CA THR A 824 1.41 -23.27 -13.14
C THR A 824 1.75 -23.96 -14.48
N GLN A 825 3.01 -24.26 -14.76
CA GLN A 825 3.41 -25.06 -15.92
C GLN A 825 2.93 -26.53 -15.85
N LEU A 826 2.73 -27.06 -14.64
CA LEU A 826 2.33 -28.46 -14.44
C LEU A 826 0.81 -28.66 -14.37
N PHE A 827 0.11 -27.71 -13.74
CA PHE A 827 -1.30 -27.82 -13.35
C PHE A 827 -2.15 -26.59 -13.68
N GLY A 828 -1.55 -25.54 -14.24
CA GLY A 828 -2.16 -24.22 -14.30
C GLY A 828 -3.40 -24.12 -15.19
N ASP A 829 -3.63 -25.05 -16.09
CA ASP A 829 -4.82 -25.09 -16.93
C ASP A 829 -6.09 -25.51 -16.15
N ARG A 830 -5.98 -26.03 -14.92
CA ARG A 830 -7.09 -26.46 -14.05
C ARG A 830 -6.93 -26.06 -12.58
N MET A 831 -6.05 -25.13 -12.28
CA MET A 831 -5.77 -24.78 -10.89
C MET A 831 -6.67 -23.67 -10.35
N LEU A 832 -7.06 -23.81 -9.08
CA LEU A 832 -7.61 -22.75 -8.24
C LEU A 832 -6.54 -22.38 -7.21
N ILE A 833 -6.35 -21.08 -6.96
CA ILE A 833 -5.39 -20.58 -5.98
C ILE A 833 -6.14 -19.77 -4.92
N ALA A 834 -6.13 -20.27 -3.69
CA ALA A 834 -6.34 -19.47 -2.50
C ALA A 834 -4.97 -18.96 -2.03
N ASN A 835 -4.76 -17.65 -2.02
CA ASN A 835 -3.49 -17.05 -1.66
C ASN A 835 -3.60 -16.22 -0.38
N ALA A 836 -2.78 -16.51 0.62
CA ALA A 836 -2.72 -15.74 1.86
C ALA A 836 -2.16 -14.35 1.58
N THR A 837 -2.55 -13.36 2.38
CA THR A 837 -1.92 -12.04 2.30
C THR A 837 -0.43 -12.14 2.64
N GLY A 838 0.43 -11.56 1.82
CA GLY A 838 1.89 -11.64 2.01
C GLY A 838 2.64 -11.26 0.74
N CYS A 839 3.93 -11.62 0.63
CA CYS A 839 4.68 -11.43 -0.62
C CYS A 839 3.91 -11.94 -1.84
N SER A 840 3.37 -13.17 -1.74
CA SER A 840 2.70 -13.86 -2.82
C SER A 840 1.43 -13.18 -3.31
N SER A 841 0.63 -12.56 -2.42
CA SER A 841 -0.52 -11.77 -2.87
C SER A 841 -0.10 -10.43 -3.47
N ILE A 842 0.95 -9.79 -2.94
CA ILE A 842 1.43 -8.50 -3.45
C ILE A 842 2.00 -8.64 -4.86
N TRP A 843 2.92 -9.57 -5.10
CA TRP A 843 3.41 -9.76 -6.47
C TRP A 843 2.40 -10.47 -7.37
N GLY A 844 1.46 -11.22 -6.80
CA GLY A 844 0.47 -12.04 -7.51
C GLY A 844 -0.77 -11.29 -7.98
N ALA A 845 -1.16 -10.18 -7.34
CA ALA A 845 -2.39 -9.45 -7.69
C ALA A 845 -2.42 -7.97 -7.23
N SER A 846 -1.32 -7.23 -7.36
CA SER A 846 -1.36 -5.77 -7.13
C SER A 846 -1.93 -5.04 -8.35
N ALA A 847 -3.13 -4.49 -8.20
CA ALA A 847 -3.83 -3.77 -9.26
C ALA A 847 -2.98 -2.62 -9.84
N PRO A 848 -2.93 -2.45 -11.19
CA PRO A 848 -3.69 -3.18 -12.21
C PRO A 848 -2.94 -4.37 -12.84
N SER A 849 -1.77 -4.76 -12.31
CA SER A 849 -0.86 -5.72 -12.94
C SER A 849 -1.10 -7.15 -12.42
N MET A 850 -1.72 -7.98 -13.26
CA MET A 850 -2.09 -9.37 -12.97
C MET A 850 -1.15 -10.31 -13.72
N PRO A 851 -0.17 -10.94 -13.04
CA PRO A 851 0.84 -11.80 -13.68
C PRO A 851 0.37 -13.22 -13.97
N TYR A 852 -0.71 -13.68 -13.33
CA TYR A 852 -1.34 -14.93 -13.70
C TYR A 852 -2.05 -14.76 -15.04
N THR A 853 -1.80 -15.67 -15.99
CA THR A 853 -2.28 -15.55 -17.39
C THR A 853 -2.91 -16.86 -17.86
N THR A 854 -3.39 -16.88 -19.11
CA THR A 854 -4.01 -18.05 -19.73
C THR A 854 -3.12 -18.65 -20.82
N ASN A 855 -3.31 -19.94 -21.10
CA ASN A 855 -2.67 -20.61 -22.22
C ASN A 855 -3.38 -20.25 -23.55
N HIS A 856 -2.91 -20.81 -24.66
CA HIS A 856 -3.50 -20.59 -26.00
C HIS A 856 -4.97 -21.04 -26.14
N ARG A 857 -5.51 -21.81 -25.18
CA ARG A 857 -6.92 -22.23 -25.12
C ARG A 857 -7.77 -21.32 -24.22
N GLY A 858 -7.19 -20.29 -23.61
CA GLY A 858 -7.88 -19.42 -22.64
C GLY A 858 -7.99 -20.03 -21.23
N HIS A 859 -7.32 -21.13 -20.94
CA HIS A 859 -7.33 -21.75 -19.61
C HIS A 859 -6.14 -21.27 -18.76
N GLY A 860 -6.38 -20.95 -17.50
CA GLY A 860 -5.32 -20.55 -16.58
C GLY A 860 -5.75 -20.61 -15.11
N PRO A 861 -4.82 -20.24 -14.21
CA PRO A 861 -5.10 -20.21 -12.78
C PRO A 861 -6.21 -19.21 -12.46
N ALA A 862 -7.26 -19.67 -11.77
CA ALA A 862 -8.19 -18.75 -11.10
C ALA A 862 -7.66 -18.48 -9.69
N TRP A 863 -7.48 -17.19 -9.37
CA TRP A 863 -6.74 -16.74 -8.19
C TRP A 863 -7.62 -15.84 -7.32
N ALA A 864 -7.54 -16.01 -6.00
CA ALA A 864 -8.15 -15.09 -5.05
C ALA A 864 -7.34 -14.99 -3.75
N ASN A 865 -7.38 -13.82 -3.11
CA ASN A 865 -6.91 -13.58 -1.75
C ASN A 865 -8.11 -13.20 -0.88
N SER A 866 -8.33 -13.95 0.20
CA SER A 866 -9.27 -13.59 1.26
C SER A 866 -8.56 -12.68 2.26
N LEU A 867 -8.00 -13.22 3.34
CA LEU A 867 -7.27 -12.49 4.36
C LEU A 867 -5.90 -13.12 4.63
N PHE A 868 -5.23 -12.67 5.70
CA PHE A 868 -3.94 -13.24 6.10
C PHE A 868 -4.14 -14.51 6.93
N GLU A 869 -5.14 -14.50 7.82
CA GLU A 869 -5.41 -15.48 8.85
C GLU A 869 -6.20 -16.71 8.37
N ASP A 870 -6.96 -16.63 7.27
CA ASP A 870 -8.01 -17.61 6.91
C ASP A 870 -7.73 -18.41 5.63
N ASN A 871 -6.52 -18.29 5.06
CA ASN A 871 -6.28 -18.76 3.70
C ASN A 871 -6.43 -20.29 3.52
N ALA A 872 -6.17 -21.07 4.57
CA ALA A 872 -6.37 -22.51 4.51
C ALA A 872 -7.86 -22.85 4.37
N GLU A 873 -8.67 -22.27 5.25
CA GLU A 873 -10.12 -22.41 5.31
C GLU A 873 -10.79 -21.89 4.04
N PHE A 874 -10.27 -20.79 3.50
CA PHE A 874 -10.71 -20.22 2.24
C PHE A 874 -10.50 -21.21 1.07
N GLY A 875 -9.31 -21.81 0.99
CA GLY A 875 -9.01 -22.84 0.00
C GLY A 875 -9.85 -24.11 0.18
N LEU A 876 -10.12 -24.53 1.42
CA LEU A 876 -11.04 -25.62 1.72
C LEU A 876 -12.46 -25.28 1.25
N GLY A 877 -12.94 -24.07 1.50
CA GLY A 877 -14.26 -23.61 1.06
C GLY A 877 -14.43 -23.65 -0.46
N MET A 878 -13.42 -23.20 -1.22
CA MET A 878 -13.42 -23.32 -2.69
C MET A 878 -13.56 -24.77 -3.17
N MET A 879 -12.84 -25.67 -2.50
CA MET A 879 -12.81 -27.09 -2.83
C MET A 879 -14.17 -27.75 -2.56
N LEU A 880 -14.74 -27.54 -1.37
CA LEU A 880 -16.06 -28.04 -0.98
C LEU A 880 -17.16 -27.56 -1.93
N GLY A 881 -17.14 -26.27 -2.30
CA GLY A 881 -18.08 -25.71 -3.27
C GLY A 881 -17.95 -26.37 -4.65
N GLY A 882 -16.72 -26.59 -5.11
CA GLY A 882 -16.45 -27.30 -6.35
C GLY A 882 -16.92 -28.76 -6.33
N GLN A 883 -16.67 -29.48 -5.25
CA GLN A 883 -17.12 -30.87 -5.08
C GLN A 883 -18.65 -30.99 -5.10
N ALA A 884 -19.36 -30.12 -4.38
CA ALA A 884 -20.82 -30.15 -4.32
C ALA A 884 -21.46 -30.02 -5.72
N ILE A 885 -20.95 -29.09 -6.54
CA ILE A 885 -21.42 -28.91 -7.92
C ILE A 885 -21.08 -30.13 -8.79
N ARG A 886 -19.87 -30.70 -8.65
CA ARG A 886 -19.48 -31.90 -9.41
C ARG A 886 -20.28 -33.13 -9.02
N GLN A 887 -20.65 -33.27 -7.76
CA GLN A 887 -21.53 -34.34 -7.28
C GLN A 887 -22.93 -34.22 -7.89
N GLN A 888 -23.49 -33.00 -7.94
CA GLN A 888 -24.75 -32.74 -8.64
C GLN A 888 -24.65 -33.14 -10.12
N ILE A 889 -23.58 -32.76 -10.80
CA ILE A 889 -23.34 -33.13 -12.21
C ILE A 889 -23.23 -34.65 -12.38
N ALA A 890 -22.62 -35.37 -11.43
CA ALA A 890 -22.53 -36.82 -11.48
C ALA A 890 -23.92 -37.48 -11.38
N GLU A 891 -24.81 -36.95 -10.55
CA GLU A 891 -26.20 -37.39 -10.45
C GLU A 891 -26.98 -37.10 -11.74
N GLU A 892 -26.80 -35.90 -12.30
CA GLU A 892 -27.40 -35.50 -13.58
C GLU A 892 -26.92 -36.37 -14.75
N LEU A 893 -25.62 -36.67 -14.83
CA LEU A 893 -25.06 -37.59 -15.83
C LEU A 893 -25.59 -39.01 -15.65
N THR A 894 -25.73 -39.46 -14.41
CA THR A 894 -26.31 -40.78 -14.11
C THR A 894 -27.77 -40.86 -14.59
N ALA A 895 -28.55 -39.81 -14.37
CA ALA A 895 -29.91 -39.70 -14.91
C ALA A 895 -29.92 -39.63 -16.45
N ALA A 896 -28.97 -38.92 -17.05
CA ALA A 896 -28.85 -38.78 -18.49
C ALA A 896 -28.54 -40.10 -19.22
N LEU A 897 -27.97 -41.11 -18.53
CA LEU A 897 -27.76 -42.45 -19.10
C LEU A 897 -29.07 -43.17 -19.47
N ALA A 898 -30.22 -42.74 -18.94
CA ALA A 898 -31.53 -43.29 -19.29
C ALA A 898 -32.15 -42.64 -20.55
N LEU A 899 -31.54 -41.59 -21.09
CA LEU A 899 -32.03 -40.87 -22.26
C LEU A 899 -31.63 -41.58 -23.56
N PRO A 900 -32.41 -41.42 -24.66
CA PRO A 900 -32.06 -41.95 -25.97
C PRO A 900 -30.96 -41.09 -26.63
N VAL A 901 -29.71 -41.27 -26.18
CA VAL A 901 -28.51 -40.60 -26.71
C VAL A 901 -27.67 -41.56 -27.54
N SER A 902 -26.68 -41.03 -28.29
CA SER A 902 -25.74 -41.86 -29.04
C SER A 902 -24.88 -42.74 -28.13
N ASP A 903 -24.42 -43.88 -28.66
CA ASP A 903 -23.47 -44.77 -27.98
C ASP A 903 -22.17 -44.04 -27.58
N ALA A 904 -21.75 -43.06 -28.40
CA ALA A 904 -20.56 -42.26 -28.15
C ALA A 904 -20.73 -41.36 -26.93
N LEU A 905 -21.87 -40.65 -26.82
CA LEU A 905 -22.18 -39.81 -25.66
C LEU A 905 -22.39 -40.66 -24.41
N HIS A 906 -23.12 -41.77 -24.51
CA HIS A 906 -23.30 -42.71 -23.40
C HIS A 906 -21.96 -43.26 -22.88
N ALA A 907 -21.02 -43.61 -23.77
CA ALA A 907 -19.67 -44.04 -23.37
C ALA A 907 -18.86 -42.92 -22.70
N ALA A 908 -18.96 -41.68 -23.18
CA ALA A 908 -18.27 -40.53 -22.59
C ALA A 908 -18.81 -40.19 -21.18
N MET A 909 -20.13 -40.24 -20.99
CA MET A 909 -20.77 -40.05 -19.68
C MET A 909 -20.28 -41.10 -18.67
N ARG A 910 -20.25 -42.38 -19.05
CA ARG A 910 -19.74 -43.47 -18.20
C ARG A 910 -18.26 -43.32 -17.89
N GLN A 911 -17.46 -42.93 -18.87
CA GLN A 911 -16.03 -42.70 -18.67
C GLN A 911 -15.79 -41.57 -17.67
N TRP A 912 -16.54 -40.46 -17.79
CA TRP A 912 -16.43 -39.35 -16.86
C TRP A 912 -16.83 -39.77 -15.44
N LEU A 913 -17.98 -40.43 -15.26
CA LEU A 913 -18.45 -40.90 -13.95
C LEU A 913 -17.44 -41.83 -13.26
N ALA A 914 -16.79 -42.71 -14.02
CA ALA A 914 -15.80 -43.65 -13.50
C ALA A 914 -14.47 -42.98 -13.12
N GLN A 915 -14.12 -41.85 -13.76
CA GLN A 915 -12.81 -41.19 -13.64
C GLN A 915 -12.93 -39.69 -13.25
N GLN A 916 -14.03 -39.31 -12.61
CA GLN A 916 -14.31 -37.92 -12.25
C GLN A 916 -13.27 -37.40 -11.26
N ASP A 917 -12.75 -38.26 -10.39
CA ASP A 917 -11.73 -37.92 -9.41
C ASP A 917 -10.32 -38.27 -9.89
N GLU A 918 -10.10 -38.50 -11.19
CA GLU A 918 -8.76 -38.65 -11.76
C GLU A 918 -8.30 -37.33 -12.39
N GLY A 919 -7.13 -36.83 -11.98
CA GLY A 919 -6.57 -35.57 -12.52
C GLY A 919 -5.84 -35.75 -13.86
N GLU A 920 -5.21 -36.90 -14.06
CA GLU A 920 -4.55 -37.24 -15.33
C GLU A 920 -5.61 -37.51 -16.42
N GLY A 921 -5.40 -36.96 -17.63
CA GLY A 921 -6.34 -37.08 -18.75
C GLY A 921 -7.69 -36.36 -18.55
N THR A 922 -7.90 -35.63 -17.44
CA THR A 922 -9.21 -35.04 -17.12
C THR A 922 -9.69 -34.04 -18.18
N ARG A 923 -8.77 -33.29 -18.79
CA ARG A 923 -9.08 -32.34 -19.86
C ARG A 923 -9.61 -33.04 -21.10
N GLU A 924 -8.92 -34.09 -21.55
CA GLU A 924 -9.32 -34.86 -22.74
C GLU A 924 -10.69 -35.51 -22.54
N ARG A 925 -10.96 -36.04 -21.33
CA ARG A 925 -12.28 -36.56 -20.96
C ARG A 925 -13.35 -35.47 -20.99
N ALA A 926 -13.08 -34.32 -20.38
CA ALA A 926 -14.01 -33.20 -20.34
C ALA A 926 -14.28 -32.63 -21.74
N ASP A 927 -13.26 -32.45 -22.57
CA ASP A 927 -13.36 -31.95 -23.95
C ASP A 927 -14.20 -32.91 -24.81
N ARG A 928 -13.97 -34.23 -24.68
CA ARG A 928 -14.75 -35.25 -25.38
C ARG A 928 -16.22 -35.25 -24.96
N LEU A 929 -16.50 -35.25 -23.66
CA LEU A 929 -17.87 -35.22 -23.13
C LEU A 929 -18.58 -33.94 -23.57
N SER A 930 -17.89 -32.81 -23.46
CA SER A 930 -18.35 -31.51 -23.92
C SER A 930 -18.75 -31.56 -25.40
N ALA A 931 -17.84 -31.94 -26.30
CA ALA A 931 -18.11 -31.95 -27.73
C ALA A 931 -19.34 -32.81 -28.10
N LEU A 932 -19.52 -33.95 -27.44
CA LEU A 932 -20.68 -34.83 -27.66
C LEU A 932 -21.98 -34.25 -27.10
N LEU A 933 -21.96 -33.64 -25.90
CA LEU A 933 -23.11 -32.93 -25.35
C LEU A 933 -23.53 -31.76 -26.25
N ALA A 934 -22.57 -31.00 -26.79
CA ALA A 934 -22.87 -29.89 -27.70
C ALA A 934 -23.67 -30.34 -28.93
N ALA A 935 -23.37 -31.53 -29.45
CA ALA A 935 -24.00 -32.10 -30.65
C ALA A 935 -25.40 -32.66 -30.39
N GLU A 936 -25.72 -33.07 -29.15
CA GLU A 936 -26.95 -33.81 -28.83
C GLU A 936 -27.88 -33.11 -27.82
N LYS A 937 -27.48 -31.95 -27.27
CA LYS A 937 -28.26 -31.27 -26.23
C LYS A 937 -29.60 -30.70 -26.68
N GLU A 938 -29.75 -30.36 -27.96
CA GLU A 938 -30.87 -29.52 -28.43
C GLU A 938 -32.24 -30.16 -28.14
N GLY A 939 -33.09 -29.45 -27.39
CA GLY A 939 -34.43 -29.92 -27.05
C GLY A 939 -34.48 -30.94 -25.92
N VAL A 940 -33.35 -31.19 -25.24
CA VAL A 940 -33.25 -32.10 -24.09
C VAL A 940 -32.74 -31.32 -22.87
N PRO A 941 -33.65 -30.82 -21.99
CA PRO A 941 -33.28 -29.89 -20.90
C PRO A 941 -32.13 -30.37 -20.00
N LEU A 942 -32.09 -31.67 -19.68
CA LEU A 942 -31.01 -32.24 -18.86
C LEU A 942 -29.64 -32.17 -19.55
N LEU A 943 -29.57 -32.41 -20.87
CA LEU A 943 -28.32 -32.30 -21.62
C LEU A 943 -27.90 -30.84 -21.81
N GLU A 944 -28.85 -29.92 -21.96
CA GLU A 944 -28.58 -28.48 -22.00
C GLU A 944 -28.00 -27.97 -20.68
N GLN A 945 -28.56 -28.40 -19.55
CA GLN A 945 -28.06 -28.10 -18.21
C GLN A 945 -26.64 -28.66 -18.00
N LEU A 946 -26.41 -29.93 -18.35
CA LEU A 946 -25.07 -30.54 -18.30
C LEU A 946 -24.06 -29.78 -19.16
N TRP A 947 -24.47 -29.36 -20.37
CA TRP A 947 -23.63 -28.56 -21.26
C TRP A 947 -23.30 -27.17 -20.69
N GLN A 948 -24.26 -26.52 -20.03
CA GLN A 948 -24.03 -25.23 -19.36
C GLN A 948 -23.01 -25.36 -18.23
N ASN A 949 -23.01 -26.49 -17.51
CA ASN A 949 -22.11 -26.77 -16.40
C ASN A 949 -20.78 -27.45 -16.79
N ARG A 950 -20.44 -27.49 -18.09
CA ARG A 950 -19.26 -28.20 -18.62
C ARG A 950 -17.92 -27.76 -18.01
N ASP A 951 -17.84 -26.54 -17.49
CA ASP A 951 -16.63 -25.99 -16.85
C ASP A 951 -16.27 -26.69 -15.51
N TYR A 952 -17.14 -27.59 -15.04
CA TYR A 952 -16.92 -28.45 -13.87
C TYR A 952 -16.55 -29.90 -14.22
N PHE A 953 -16.54 -30.28 -15.50
CA PHE A 953 -16.14 -31.64 -15.89
C PHE A 953 -14.67 -31.92 -15.58
N VAL A 954 -13.82 -30.92 -15.74
CA VAL A 954 -12.39 -31.00 -15.40
C VAL A 954 -12.23 -31.12 -13.87
N ARG A 955 -11.45 -32.10 -13.41
CA ARG A 955 -11.00 -32.17 -12.01
C ARG A 955 -10.03 -31.03 -11.72
N ARG A 956 -10.51 -30.02 -11.00
CA ARG A 956 -9.70 -28.87 -10.57
C ARG A 956 -8.61 -29.31 -9.60
N SER A 957 -7.50 -28.56 -9.57
CA SER A 957 -6.42 -28.72 -8.60
C SER A 957 -6.50 -27.56 -7.61
N GLN A 958 -6.93 -27.81 -6.37
CA GLN A 958 -6.98 -26.78 -5.34
C GLN A 958 -5.58 -26.53 -4.77
N TRP A 959 -5.09 -25.30 -4.87
CA TRP A 959 -3.82 -24.85 -4.31
C TRP A 959 -4.03 -23.75 -3.27
N ILE A 960 -3.29 -23.86 -2.17
CA ILE A 960 -3.31 -22.91 -1.06
C ILE A 960 -1.88 -22.39 -0.90
N PHE A 961 -1.67 -21.14 -1.32
CA PHE A 961 -0.37 -20.47 -1.36
C PHE A 961 -0.22 -19.51 -0.19
N GLY A 962 0.92 -19.51 0.48
CA GLY A 962 1.22 -18.49 1.49
C GLY A 962 2.68 -18.52 1.96
N GLY A 963 3.08 -17.49 2.68
CA GLY A 963 4.42 -17.41 3.28
C GLY A 963 4.47 -18.13 4.64
N ASP A 964 5.66 -18.13 5.24
CA ASP A 964 5.91 -18.67 6.57
C ASP A 964 5.09 -17.99 7.67
N GLY A 965 5.01 -16.65 7.68
CA GLY A 965 4.22 -15.93 8.70
C GLY A 965 2.72 -16.28 8.71
N TRP A 966 2.16 -16.70 7.57
CA TRP A 966 0.80 -17.27 7.55
C TRP A 966 0.79 -18.69 8.14
N ALA A 967 1.66 -19.56 7.60
CA ALA A 967 1.59 -20.99 7.87
C ALA A 967 2.02 -21.36 9.29
N TYR A 968 2.96 -20.63 9.90
CA TYR A 968 3.54 -20.95 11.21
C TYR A 968 2.96 -20.11 12.34
N ASP A 969 2.36 -18.96 12.04
CA ASP A 969 1.82 -18.05 13.05
C ASP A 969 0.30 -17.87 12.91
N ILE A 970 -0.13 -16.87 12.14
CA ILE A 970 -1.51 -16.36 12.22
C ILE A 970 -2.56 -17.33 11.67
N GLY A 971 -2.23 -18.07 10.62
CA GLY A 971 -3.12 -19.04 9.97
C GLY A 971 -2.84 -20.48 10.36
N PHE A 972 -1.92 -20.75 11.30
CA PHE A 972 -1.52 -22.11 11.65
C PHE A 972 -2.70 -22.96 12.16
N GLY A 973 -3.59 -22.39 12.98
CA GLY A 973 -4.77 -23.10 13.47
C GLY A 973 -5.73 -23.55 12.36
N GLY A 974 -5.92 -22.70 11.34
CA GLY A 974 -6.68 -23.03 10.14
C GLY A 974 -5.99 -24.08 9.28
N LEU A 975 -4.67 -23.92 9.08
CA LEU A 975 -3.84 -24.84 8.33
C LEU A 975 -3.87 -26.27 8.93
N ASP A 976 -3.69 -26.38 10.25
CA ASP A 976 -3.79 -27.65 10.97
C ASP A 976 -5.15 -28.32 10.75
N HIS A 977 -6.24 -27.56 10.91
CA HIS A 977 -7.59 -28.08 10.74
C HIS A 977 -7.86 -28.59 9.33
N VAL A 978 -7.42 -27.84 8.31
CA VAL A 978 -7.61 -28.21 6.90
C VAL A 978 -6.78 -29.44 6.54
N LEU A 979 -5.53 -29.53 6.98
CA LEU A 979 -4.71 -30.73 6.78
C LEU A 979 -5.32 -31.96 7.50
N ALA A 980 -5.84 -31.77 8.70
CA ALA A 980 -6.47 -32.84 9.48
C ALA A 980 -7.78 -33.35 8.86
N SER A 981 -8.45 -32.57 8.02
CA SER A 981 -9.66 -32.98 7.31
C SER A 981 -9.43 -34.14 6.33
N GLY A 982 -8.21 -34.28 5.80
CA GLY A 982 -7.86 -35.27 4.79
C GLY A 982 -8.40 -34.98 3.38
N GLU A 983 -9.00 -33.80 3.17
CA GLU A 983 -9.46 -33.37 1.86
C GLU A 983 -8.31 -33.15 0.87
N ASP A 984 -8.60 -33.31 -0.42
CA ASP A 984 -7.62 -33.21 -1.50
C ASP A 984 -7.27 -31.74 -1.84
N VAL A 985 -6.42 -31.15 -1.02
CA VAL A 985 -5.85 -29.81 -1.21
C VAL A 985 -4.32 -29.86 -1.27
N ASN A 986 -3.73 -28.90 -2.01
CA ASN A 986 -2.28 -28.79 -2.15
C ASN A 986 -1.84 -27.49 -1.46
N ILE A 987 -1.01 -27.58 -0.42
CA ILE A 987 -0.49 -26.40 0.28
C ILE A 987 0.95 -26.16 -0.14
N LEU A 988 1.26 -24.92 -0.52
CA LEU A 988 2.62 -24.45 -0.77
C LEU A 988 2.94 -23.31 0.21
N VAL A 989 3.90 -23.57 1.09
CA VAL A 989 4.53 -22.55 1.91
C VAL A 989 5.85 -22.16 1.24
N PHE A 990 6.00 -20.90 0.88
CA PHE A 990 7.14 -20.40 0.09
C PHE A 990 8.47 -20.34 0.86
#